data_AF-A0A553PKV0-F1
#
_entry.id   AF-A0A553PKV0-F1
#
_cell.length_a   1.000
_cell.length_b   1.000
_cell.length_c   1.000
_cell.angle_alpha   90.00
_cell.angle_beta   90.00
_cell.angle_gamma   90.00
#
_symmetry.space_group_name_H-M   'P 1'
#
loop_
_entity.id
_entity.type
_entity.pdbx_description
1 polymer ?
#
loop_
_entity_poly.entity_id
_entity_poly.type
_entity_poly.pdbx_seq_one_letter_code
_entity_poly.pdbx_strand_id
1 'polypeptide(L)'
;MYIKIFRYIPLNWVWSSVREVMGLVSTIVSKLDPGWLYIAMHWVKALVNLLDLILDPLFGCSIVHGSKEERLRAMREDRTAHVVKIHFRAWMNIGVASDLSNFFYTHVKYEHPDVILNDKNIVLYSFDENTASFTVNTPDVDLFKIKAFPFTFIGQFYMAHQLIIIPHTTLHRLAQKIGDPKINVTAVNMTARCGSTLLTQMVSRLPDTRAMGEPWAMIHLNRLYTMGKISKDEMKALTLSGLRLLCKVEPTCKNLKRIFIKFTCCNAPQFEVFHEVLPQMKLVFNTRQLVPSMKSLKKITANIATNTIGYRGGFQWRWGAQFHLLPFDDPQADRILRKLATWFQNVSDESMFALMMAGVDSCFLARKDVYEMVVLYEDLHADPKKVLLELFKIIEAPADQVGLALEALKHDSQNNILAPRGEAKTGQLSPDKYKEIDQVFMDLGVPLSCDMPFVEFKRIMSLNSIKAYVCTLALAFLSLGQWVSSQSCCPEESWGELAKDPDYVEQGVVERVLDMDLYRVGNSSKCIIWNYDIFGFDSGRTRQLADLLASKGYMVIIPDYYRGTLKDPREGGVKDFIVDQSNWNQLQKDWEDITAPYAKEHGAETFGAIGTCWGSYMVLRLSAYPEVKAGVSMHPSHPNIAPLVEESEQELLEAVVGTPQLFMPAGSDGQSVKPGGLGSQILGDGLKIVEFPTMQHGWTARGDLSNPDIEKEVKRAMDEALAFFNANW
;
A
#
# COMPACT_ATOMS: atom_id res chain seq x y z
N MET A 1 24.00 58.27 28.57
CA MET A 1 25.40 57.76 28.61
C MET A 1 25.46 56.23 28.49
N TYR A 2 24.60 55.58 27.69
CA TYR A 2 24.61 54.12 27.43
C TYR A 2 24.13 53.77 26.01
N ILE A 3 24.56 54.52 24.98
CA ILE A 3 24.19 54.28 23.56
C ILE A 3 25.44 54.19 22.63
N LYS A 4 26.67 54.16 23.16
CA LYS A 4 27.89 54.18 22.32
C LYS A 4 28.80 52.95 22.40
N ILE A 5 28.45 51.89 23.15
CA ILE A 5 29.33 50.71 23.29
C ILE A 5 29.00 49.59 22.29
N PHE A 6 27.80 49.52 21.72
CA PHE A 6 27.42 48.43 20.80
C PHE A 6 27.67 48.68 19.30
N ARG A 7 28.36 49.78 18.94
CA ARG A 7 28.68 50.10 17.53
C ARG A 7 30.00 49.50 17.03
N TYR A 8 30.72 48.75 17.88
CA TYR A 8 32.09 48.29 17.61
C TYR A 8 32.32 46.78 17.83
N ILE A 9 31.28 45.95 17.80
CA ILE A 9 31.46 44.53 17.51
C ILE A 9 31.14 44.37 16.03
N PRO A 10 32.15 44.32 15.13
CA PRO A 10 31.88 43.99 13.75
C PRO A 10 31.24 42.61 13.78
N LEU A 11 30.07 42.42 13.14
CA LEU A 11 29.51 41.08 12.94
C LEU A 11 30.61 40.14 12.41
N ASN A 12 31.52 40.67 11.60
CA ASN A 12 32.71 40.02 11.04
C ASN A 12 33.61 39.32 12.08
N TRP A 13 33.68 39.81 13.34
CA TRP A 13 34.48 39.24 14.41
C TRP A 13 33.79 38.03 15.06
N VAL A 14 32.46 38.11 15.26
CA VAL A 14 31.64 36.95 15.64
C VAL A 14 31.70 35.89 14.53
N TRP A 15 31.65 36.30 13.26
CA TRP A 15 31.78 35.41 12.11
C TRP A 15 33.18 34.81 11.92
N SER A 16 34.26 35.51 12.30
CA SER A 16 35.63 34.98 12.22
C SER A 16 35.87 33.92 13.29
N SER A 17 35.41 34.16 14.53
CA SER A 17 35.50 33.18 15.61
C SER A 17 34.61 31.95 15.35
N VAL A 18 33.40 32.15 14.79
CA VAL A 18 32.57 31.03 14.33
C VAL A 18 33.23 30.28 13.16
N ARG A 19 33.90 30.95 12.22
CA ARG A 19 34.63 30.28 11.12
C ARG A 19 35.84 29.48 11.59
N GLU A 20 36.62 29.98 12.54
CA GLU A 20 37.75 29.24 13.12
C GLU A 20 37.27 28.03 13.92
N VAL A 21 36.21 28.19 14.72
CA VAL A 21 35.56 27.06 15.42
C VAL A 21 34.99 26.06 14.41
N MET A 22 34.32 26.51 13.35
CA MET A 22 33.76 25.64 12.30
C MET A 22 34.86 24.95 11.46
N GLY A 23 36.03 25.58 11.27
CA GLY A 23 37.19 24.99 10.59
C GLY A 23 37.91 23.94 11.45
N LEU A 24 38.04 24.19 12.76
CA LEU A 24 38.57 23.22 13.72
C LEU A 24 37.61 22.03 13.88
N VAL A 25 36.30 22.32 13.98
CA VAL A 25 35.22 21.32 13.95
C VAL A 25 35.31 20.52 12.65
N SER A 26 35.36 21.14 11.47
CA SER A 26 35.50 20.46 10.17
C SER A 26 36.66 19.45 10.10
N THR A 27 37.78 19.73 10.76
CA THR A 27 38.98 18.88 10.77
C THR A 27 38.85 17.68 11.73
N ILE A 28 38.11 17.86 12.83
CA ILE A 28 37.75 16.78 13.78
C ILE A 28 36.60 15.93 13.20
N VAL A 29 35.66 16.59 12.53
CA VAL A 29 34.46 16.07 11.86
C VAL A 29 34.77 15.09 10.73
N SER A 30 35.86 15.29 9.99
CA SER A 30 36.28 14.34 8.94
C SER A 30 36.71 12.97 9.48
N LYS A 31 36.85 12.81 10.81
CA LYS A 31 37.17 11.56 11.50
C LYS A 31 36.01 11.03 12.36
N LEU A 32 34.88 11.75 12.44
CA LEU A 32 33.71 11.40 13.27
C LEU A 32 32.66 10.64 12.45
N ASP A 33 31.90 9.76 13.11
CA ASP A 33 30.73 9.10 12.51
C ASP A 33 29.75 10.15 11.96
N PRO A 34 29.26 10.01 10.72
CA PRO A 34 28.38 11.01 10.09
C PRO A 34 27.10 11.33 10.86
N GLY A 35 26.64 10.42 11.73
CA GLY A 35 25.50 10.66 12.64
C GLY A 35 25.77 11.76 13.67
N TRP A 36 27.00 11.87 14.18
CA TRP A 36 27.38 12.93 15.11
C TRP A 36 27.38 14.31 14.46
N LEU A 37 27.72 14.39 13.17
CA LEU A 37 27.67 15.65 12.40
C LEU A 37 26.25 16.15 12.25
N TYR A 38 25.33 15.23 11.96
CA TYR A 38 23.91 15.53 11.88
C TYR A 38 23.38 16.06 13.22
N ILE A 39 23.69 15.38 14.33
CA ILE A 39 23.27 15.80 15.69
C ILE A 39 23.86 17.17 16.04
N ALA A 40 25.17 17.37 15.85
CA ALA A 40 25.83 18.63 16.14
C ALA A 40 25.23 19.80 15.34
N MET A 41 24.95 19.61 14.05
CA MET A 41 24.29 20.63 13.23
C MET A 41 22.89 20.96 13.76
N HIS A 42 22.11 19.98 14.21
CA HIS A 42 20.79 20.23 14.79
C HIS A 42 20.88 21.05 16.09
N TRP A 43 21.89 20.80 16.92
CA TRP A 43 22.17 21.65 18.09
C TRP A 43 22.53 23.08 17.69
N VAL A 44 23.36 23.26 16.66
CA VAL A 44 23.69 24.60 16.14
C VAL A 44 22.44 25.30 15.61
N LYS A 45 21.58 24.62 14.84
CA LYS A 45 20.30 25.17 14.36
C LYS A 45 19.39 25.57 15.52
N ALA A 46 19.26 24.71 16.53
CA ALA A 46 18.45 25.00 17.71
C ALA A 46 18.97 26.23 18.48
N LEU A 47 20.29 26.35 18.64
CA LEU A 47 20.91 27.51 19.28
C LEU A 47 20.67 28.79 18.47
N VAL A 48 20.81 28.75 17.15
CA VAL A 48 20.53 29.90 16.27
C VAL A 48 19.06 30.30 16.33
N ASN A 49 18.14 29.34 16.35
CA ASN A 49 16.72 29.62 16.52
C ASN A 49 16.42 30.23 17.90
N LEU A 50 17.08 29.76 18.97
CA LEU A 50 16.96 30.34 20.30
C LEU A 50 17.49 31.78 20.36
N LEU A 51 18.58 32.06 19.65
CA LEU A 51 19.09 33.42 19.51
C LEU A 51 18.09 34.30 18.76
N ASP A 52 17.47 33.81 17.68
CA ASP A 52 16.46 34.55 16.94
C ASP A 52 15.22 34.87 17.77
N LEU A 53 14.83 34.00 18.72
CA LEU A 53 13.76 34.30 19.69
C LEU A 53 14.06 35.50 20.59
N ILE A 54 15.34 35.87 20.74
CA ILE A 54 15.79 37.04 21.50
C ILE A 54 16.02 38.22 20.55
N LEU A 55 16.68 37.99 19.42
CA LEU A 55 17.06 39.04 18.48
C LEU A 55 15.86 39.69 17.79
N ASP A 56 14.86 38.89 17.41
CA ASP A 56 13.74 39.41 16.63
C ASP A 56 12.83 40.35 17.45
N PRO A 57 12.45 40.03 18.70
CA PRO A 57 11.66 40.96 19.52
C PRO A 57 12.44 42.20 19.96
N LEU A 58 13.73 42.06 20.29
CA LEU A 58 14.53 43.17 20.84
C LEU A 58 15.09 44.11 19.78
N PHE A 59 15.48 43.58 18.63
CA PHE A 59 16.21 44.33 17.60
C PHE A 59 15.53 44.29 16.23
N GLY A 60 14.43 43.54 16.07
CA GLY A 60 13.75 43.41 14.79
C GLY A 60 14.59 42.72 13.72
N CYS A 61 15.53 41.85 14.11
CA CYS A 61 16.37 41.10 13.20
C CYS A 61 16.43 39.62 13.56
N SER A 62 16.53 38.77 12.53
CA SER A 62 16.68 37.33 12.65
C SER A 62 17.77 36.86 11.68
N ILE A 63 18.62 35.95 12.16
CA ILE A 63 19.68 35.31 11.40
C ILE A 63 19.06 34.44 10.29
N VAL A 64 17.94 33.78 10.59
CA VAL A 64 17.28 32.86 9.65
C VAL A 64 16.29 33.57 8.73
N HIS A 65 15.62 34.63 9.19
CA HIS A 65 14.49 35.26 8.50
C HIS A 65 14.72 36.72 8.06
N GLY A 66 15.90 37.30 8.33
CA GLY A 66 16.24 38.66 7.96
C GLY A 66 15.66 39.71 8.91
N SER A 67 15.60 40.97 8.48
CA SER A 67 15.02 42.04 9.30
C SER A 67 13.49 42.06 9.24
N LYS A 68 12.83 42.51 10.31
CA LYS A 68 11.37 42.68 10.35
C LYS A 68 10.87 43.64 9.28
N GLU A 69 11.61 44.72 9.02
CA GLU A 69 11.29 45.68 7.96
C GLU A 69 11.33 45.02 6.57
N GLU A 70 12.35 44.22 6.31
CA GLU A 70 12.47 43.48 5.06
C GLU A 70 11.34 42.46 4.88
N ARG A 71 10.98 41.71 5.93
CA ARG A 71 9.84 40.78 5.88
C ARG A 71 8.51 41.49 5.58
N LEU A 72 8.28 42.65 6.22
CA LEU A 72 7.09 43.47 5.98
C LEU A 72 7.07 44.02 4.55
N ARG A 73 8.23 44.46 4.04
CA ARG A 73 8.36 44.91 2.66
C ARG A 73 8.13 43.76 1.67
N ALA A 74 8.69 42.59 1.94
CA ALA A 74 8.54 41.41 1.11
C ALA A 74 7.07 40.99 0.97
N MET A 75 6.30 41.05 2.06
CA MET A 75 4.86 40.80 2.02
C MET A 75 4.09 41.83 1.18
N ARG A 76 4.47 43.12 1.23
CA ARG A 76 3.82 44.19 0.44
C ARG A 76 4.17 44.15 -1.04
N GLU A 77 5.37 43.70 -1.38
CA GLU A 77 5.89 43.67 -2.76
C GLU A 77 5.82 42.28 -3.40
N ASP A 78 5.10 41.34 -2.80
CA ASP A 78 4.96 39.95 -3.28
C ASP A 78 6.32 39.24 -3.54
N ARG A 79 7.29 39.53 -2.67
CA ARG A 79 8.62 38.90 -2.69
C ARG A 79 8.64 37.70 -1.78
N THR A 80 7.95 36.63 -2.18
CA THR A 80 7.78 35.45 -1.33
C THR A 80 8.89 34.42 -1.46
N ALA A 81 9.86 34.61 -2.37
CA ALA A 81 11.04 33.75 -2.49
C ALA A 81 12.10 34.15 -1.47
N HIS A 82 12.19 33.35 -0.40
CA HIS A 82 13.20 33.51 0.63
C HIS A 82 14.51 32.86 0.19
N VAL A 83 15.49 33.68 -0.19
CA VAL A 83 16.82 33.21 -0.60
C VAL A 83 17.70 33.09 0.62
N VAL A 84 18.26 31.89 0.84
CA VAL A 84 19.15 31.59 1.95
C VAL A 84 20.48 31.04 1.47
N LYS A 85 21.56 31.35 2.20
CA LYS A 85 22.91 30.89 1.91
C LYS A 85 23.21 29.66 2.74
N ILE A 86 23.69 28.59 2.09
CA ILE A 86 24.16 27.39 2.78
C ILE A 86 25.55 27.65 3.34
N HIS A 87 25.74 27.44 4.64
CA HIS A 87 27.05 27.51 5.30
C HIS A 87 27.61 26.13 5.60
N PHE A 88 26.73 25.20 5.97
CA PHE A 88 27.12 23.85 6.33
C PHE A 88 26.06 22.85 5.87
N ARG A 89 26.52 21.67 5.47
CA ARG A 89 25.69 20.51 5.15
C ARG A 89 26.07 19.44 6.12
N ALA A 90 25.08 18.79 6.72
CA ALA A 90 25.33 17.57 7.47
C ALA A 90 25.64 16.43 6.49
N TRP A 91 25.21 15.23 6.83
CA TRP A 91 25.40 14.04 6.04
C TRP A 91 24.18 13.71 5.19
N MET A 92 24.43 13.13 4.02
CA MET A 92 23.43 12.55 3.13
C MET A 92 23.69 11.04 3.03
N ASN A 93 22.65 10.25 3.28
CA ASN A 93 22.64 8.80 3.08
C ASN A 93 21.51 8.47 2.11
N ILE A 94 21.74 7.51 1.22
CA ILE A 94 20.74 7.00 0.27
C ILE A 94 19.53 6.38 1.00
N GLY A 95 19.70 5.98 2.28
CA GLY A 95 18.63 5.52 3.16
C GLY A 95 17.94 6.59 4.02
N VAL A 96 18.27 7.89 3.88
CA VAL A 96 17.62 8.95 4.67
C VAL A 96 17.20 10.07 3.73
N ALA A 97 15.90 10.39 3.72
CA ALA A 97 15.36 11.49 2.92
C ALA A 97 16.12 12.80 3.24
N SER A 98 16.50 13.52 2.19
CA SER A 98 17.29 14.75 2.30
C SER A 98 16.39 15.95 2.05
N ASP A 99 16.23 16.79 3.08
CA ASP A 99 15.32 17.94 3.11
C ASP A 99 16.03 19.18 3.71
N LEU A 100 15.27 20.23 4.05
CA LEU A 100 15.81 21.45 4.66
C LEU A 100 16.52 21.20 6.02
N SER A 101 16.21 20.09 6.70
CA SER A 101 16.85 19.71 7.96
C SER A 101 18.33 19.44 7.78
N ASN A 102 18.76 18.95 6.60
CA ASN A 102 20.15 18.58 6.30
C ASN A 102 21.08 19.79 6.07
N PHE A 103 20.53 21.00 5.98
CA PHE A 103 21.28 22.23 5.74
C PHE A 103 21.25 23.15 6.96
N PHE A 104 22.40 23.75 7.25
CA PHE A 104 22.47 24.98 8.04
C PHE A 104 22.67 26.16 7.09
N TYR A 105 21.74 27.11 7.15
CA TYR A 105 21.67 28.26 6.26
C TYR A 105 21.27 29.52 7.03
N THR A 106 21.53 30.68 6.42
CA THR A 106 21.10 31.97 6.94
C THR A 106 20.43 32.80 5.86
N HIS A 107 19.62 33.76 6.28
CA HIS A 107 18.97 34.71 5.41
C HIS A 107 19.95 35.44 4.48
N VAL A 108 19.55 35.66 3.23
CA VAL A 108 20.25 36.56 2.29
C VAL A 108 19.34 37.71 1.87
N LYS A 109 18.16 37.38 1.34
CA LYS A 109 17.18 38.36 0.83
C LYS A 109 15.83 37.71 0.55
N TYR A 110 14.81 38.54 0.40
CA TYR A 110 13.54 38.16 -0.25
C TYR A 110 13.46 38.70 -1.68
N GLU A 111 13.08 37.85 -2.63
CA GLU A 111 12.92 38.22 -4.05
C GLU A 111 11.58 37.79 -4.63
N HIS A 112 11.28 38.27 -5.84
CA HIS A 112 10.09 37.87 -6.58
C HIS A 112 10.22 36.39 -7.00
N PRO A 113 9.17 35.56 -6.81
CA PRO A 113 9.24 34.11 -7.02
C PRO A 113 9.53 33.68 -8.47
N ASP A 114 9.32 34.56 -9.45
CA ASP A 114 9.66 34.29 -10.87
C ASP A 114 11.12 33.95 -11.12
N VAL A 115 12.04 34.28 -10.20
CA VAL A 115 13.46 33.86 -10.30
C VAL A 115 13.57 32.34 -10.50
N ILE A 116 12.66 31.56 -9.91
CA ILE A 116 12.59 30.10 -10.04
C ILE A 116 12.33 29.68 -11.49
N LEU A 117 11.62 30.47 -12.29
CA LEU A 117 11.20 30.07 -13.64
C LEU A 117 12.27 30.28 -14.71
N ASN A 118 13.28 31.11 -14.41
CA ASN A 118 14.18 31.64 -15.42
C ASN A 118 15.55 30.94 -15.50
N ASP A 119 15.93 30.21 -14.45
CA ASP A 119 17.25 29.55 -14.37
C ASP A 119 17.12 28.04 -14.20
N LYS A 120 17.74 27.30 -15.13
CA LYS A 120 17.79 25.83 -15.16
C LYS A 120 18.54 25.23 -13.97
N ASN A 121 19.37 26.03 -13.29
CA ASN A 121 20.12 25.59 -12.11
C ASN A 121 19.29 25.70 -10.82
N ILE A 122 18.06 26.23 -10.90
CA ILE A 122 17.12 26.28 -9.79
C ILE A 122 16.16 25.09 -9.91
N VAL A 123 16.33 24.08 -9.07
CA VAL A 123 15.60 22.80 -9.20
C VAL A 123 14.82 22.51 -7.92
N LEU A 124 13.55 22.09 -8.06
CA LEU A 124 12.71 21.69 -6.93
C LEU A 124 13.39 20.55 -6.16
N TYR A 125 13.46 20.71 -4.84
CA TYR A 125 14.27 19.86 -3.98
C TYR A 125 13.44 19.12 -2.92
N SER A 126 12.69 19.84 -2.09
CA SER A 126 11.88 19.23 -1.03
C SER A 126 10.56 19.96 -0.78
N PHE A 127 9.67 19.28 -0.06
CA PHE A 127 8.45 19.82 0.52
C PHE A 127 8.47 19.60 2.02
N ASP A 128 8.07 20.62 2.76
CA ASP A 128 7.73 20.55 4.18
C ASP A 128 6.24 20.90 4.34
N GLU A 129 5.70 20.90 5.56
CA GLU A 129 4.27 21.08 5.84
C GLU A 129 3.65 22.36 5.25
N ASN A 130 4.45 23.42 5.05
CA ASN A 130 3.95 24.73 4.61
C ASN A 130 4.73 25.34 3.42
N THR A 131 5.86 24.73 3.05
CA THR A 131 6.79 25.33 2.08
C THR A 131 7.34 24.31 1.12
N ALA A 132 7.77 24.80 -0.04
CA ALA A 132 8.60 24.08 -0.98
C ALA A 132 9.97 24.73 -1.05
N SER A 133 11.01 23.92 -1.22
CA SER A 133 12.38 24.37 -1.33
C SER A 133 12.98 24.03 -2.70
N PHE A 134 13.84 24.91 -3.19
CA PHE A 134 14.57 24.78 -4.44
C PHE A 134 16.07 24.92 -4.16
N THR A 135 16.88 24.08 -4.78
CA THR A 135 18.33 24.25 -4.76
C THR A 135 18.75 25.21 -5.86
N VAL A 136 19.67 26.14 -5.54
CA VAL A 136 20.37 26.97 -6.52
C VAL A 136 21.76 26.39 -6.69
N ASN A 137 22.00 25.78 -7.85
CA ASN A 137 23.19 24.98 -8.12
C ASN A 137 24.24 25.78 -8.89
N THR A 138 25.52 25.38 -8.78
CA THR A 138 26.62 26.09 -9.43
C THR A 138 26.43 26.10 -10.97
N PRO A 139 26.47 27.27 -11.64
CA PRO A 139 26.08 27.38 -13.06
C PRO A 139 26.94 26.59 -14.07
N ASP A 140 28.17 26.24 -13.68
CA ASP A 140 29.13 25.46 -14.46
C ASP A 140 28.83 23.95 -14.45
N VAL A 141 27.97 23.49 -13.54
CA VAL A 141 27.61 22.08 -13.38
C VAL A 141 26.19 21.82 -13.89
N ASP A 142 26.09 21.08 -14.98
CA ASP A 142 24.80 20.58 -15.47
C ASP A 142 24.34 19.37 -14.64
N LEU A 143 23.43 19.62 -13.69
CA LEU A 143 22.86 18.59 -12.81
C LEU A 143 22.20 17.43 -13.54
N PHE A 144 21.76 17.63 -14.79
CA PHE A 144 21.04 16.62 -15.56
C PHE A 144 21.97 15.75 -16.41
N LYS A 145 23.28 16.01 -16.37
CA LYS A 145 24.28 15.11 -16.97
C LYS A 145 24.64 13.98 -16.01
N ILE A 146 23.99 12.84 -16.22
CA ILE A 146 24.07 11.64 -15.37
C ILE A 146 25.49 11.07 -15.23
N LYS A 147 26.42 11.40 -16.14
CA LYS A 147 27.84 11.01 -16.00
C LYS A 147 28.51 11.65 -14.78
N ALA A 148 28.11 12.86 -14.38
CA ALA A 148 28.60 13.52 -13.19
C ALA A 148 27.91 13.01 -11.92
N PHE A 149 26.59 12.82 -11.98
CA PHE A 149 25.77 12.32 -10.87
C PHE A 149 24.74 11.29 -11.36
N PRO A 150 24.88 9.99 -11.05
CA PRO A 150 23.89 8.99 -11.46
C PRO A 150 22.51 9.21 -10.82
N PHE A 151 22.45 10.01 -9.75
CA PHE A 151 21.24 10.41 -9.05
C PHE A 151 21.22 11.94 -8.88
N THR A 152 20.16 12.59 -9.35
CA THR A 152 19.98 14.04 -9.34
C THR A 152 19.97 14.61 -7.93
N PHE A 153 19.37 13.92 -6.95
CA PHE A 153 19.35 14.38 -5.56
C PHE A 153 20.76 14.54 -4.97
N ILE A 154 21.73 13.72 -5.38
CA ILE A 154 23.13 13.82 -4.95
C ILE A 154 23.75 15.11 -5.48
N GLY A 155 23.54 15.39 -6.77
CA GLY A 155 23.99 16.63 -7.39
C GLY A 155 23.35 17.84 -6.72
N GLN A 156 22.04 17.82 -6.49
CA GLN A 156 21.31 18.88 -5.79
C GLN A 156 21.87 19.11 -4.38
N PHE A 157 22.20 18.06 -3.63
CA PHE A 157 22.75 18.20 -2.29
C PHE A 157 24.14 18.85 -2.28
N TYR A 158 25.06 18.33 -3.09
CA TYR A 158 26.45 18.77 -3.06
C TYR A 158 26.71 20.06 -3.83
N MET A 159 25.98 20.34 -4.91
CA MET A 159 26.21 21.49 -5.79
C MET A 159 25.36 22.72 -5.43
N ALA A 160 24.33 22.58 -4.58
CA ALA A 160 23.54 23.72 -4.14
C ALA A 160 24.39 24.66 -3.29
N HIS A 161 24.50 25.95 -3.62
CA HIS A 161 25.18 26.94 -2.77
C HIS A 161 24.18 27.88 -2.05
N GLN A 162 22.96 27.94 -2.55
CA GLN A 162 21.82 28.62 -1.93
C GLN A 162 20.57 27.73 -2.01
N LEU A 163 19.59 28.06 -1.17
CA LEU A 163 18.24 27.51 -1.27
C LEU A 163 17.27 28.67 -1.49
N ILE A 164 16.17 28.40 -2.19
CA ILE A 164 15.02 29.29 -2.29
C ILE A 164 13.85 28.57 -1.65
N ILE A 165 13.26 29.19 -0.63
CA ILE A 165 12.13 28.63 0.12
C ILE A 165 10.90 29.49 -0.17
N ILE A 166 9.80 28.87 -0.61
CA ILE A 166 8.54 29.55 -0.91
C ILE A 166 7.37 28.86 -0.20
N PRO A 167 6.32 29.61 0.20
CA PRO A 167 5.07 29.02 0.66
C PRO A 167 4.37 28.19 -0.43
N HIS A 168 3.61 27.17 -0.05
CA HIS A 168 2.80 26.37 -1.00
C HIS A 168 1.86 27.24 -1.84
N THR A 169 1.25 28.28 -1.26
CA THR A 169 0.41 29.24 -2.01
C THR A 169 1.15 29.92 -3.15
N THR A 170 2.43 30.24 -2.96
CA THR A 170 3.29 30.79 -4.02
C THR A 170 3.65 29.73 -5.05
N LEU A 171 3.94 28.51 -4.60
CA LEU A 171 4.22 27.37 -5.48
C LEU A 171 3.06 27.11 -6.44
N HIS A 172 1.82 27.03 -5.93
CA HIS A 172 0.62 26.81 -6.75
C HIS A 172 0.45 27.91 -7.81
N ARG A 173 0.66 29.17 -7.43
CA ARG A 173 0.59 30.32 -8.35
C ARG A 173 1.66 30.24 -9.43
N LEU A 174 2.91 29.91 -9.09
CA LEU A 174 3.97 29.71 -10.07
C LEU A 174 3.65 28.54 -11.02
N ALA A 175 3.18 27.42 -10.47
CA ALA A 175 2.80 26.26 -11.25
C ALA A 175 1.64 26.55 -12.20
N GLN A 176 0.61 27.27 -11.74
CA GLN A 176 -0.51 27.71 -12.58
C GLN A 176 -0.03 28.64 -13.69
N LYS A 177 0.92 29.54 -13.40
CA LYS A 177 1.49 30.48 -14.38
C LYS A 177 2.23 29.78 -15.51
N ILE A 178 3.00 28.73 -15.22
CA ILE A 178 3.70 27.96 -16.28
C ILE A 178 2.78 26.97 -17.00
N GLY A 179 1.74 26.51 -16.32
CA GLY A 179 0.83 25.49 -16.82
C GLY A 179 1.49 24.12 -16.96
N ASP A 180 0.81 23.25 -17.69
CA ASP A 180 1.27 21.89 -17.94
C ASP A 180 2.47 21.85 -18.91
N PRO A 181 3.39 20.88 -18.75
CA PRO A 181 4.48 20.68 -19.70
C PRO A 181 3.95 20.44 -21.12
N LYS A 182 4.47 21.19 -22.09
CA LYS A 182 4.11 21.10 -23.52
C LYS A 182 5.04 20.18 -24.32
N ILE A 183 5.96 19.52 -23.63
CA ILE A 183 6.94 18.58 -24.20
C ILE A 183 6.68 17.19 -23.66
N ASN A 184 7.20 16.16 -24.33
CA ASN A 184 7.03 14.79 -23.87
C ASN A 184 7.69 14.60 -22.49
N VAL A 185 6.89 14.25 -21.49
CA VAL A 185 7.37 13.91 -20.14
C VAL A 185 7.08 12.44 -19.90
N THR A 186 8.11 11.69 -19.57
CA THR A 186 8.00 10.28 -19.21
C THR A 186 8.50 10.06 -17.78
N ALA A 187 7.67 9.47 -16.94
CA ALA A 187 8.00 9.05 -15.59
C ALA A 187 8.20 7.53 -15.53
N VAL A 188 9.25 7.08 -14.86
CA VAL A 188 9.56 5.65 -14.68
C VAL A 188 9.27 5.25 -13.24
N ASN A 189 8.26 4.41 -13.05
CA ASN A 189 8.06 3.64 -11.82
C ASN A 189 8.99 2.43 -11.88
N MET A 190 9.58 2.05 -10.76
CA MET A 190 10.54 0.96 -10.75
C MET A 190 10.59 0.20 -9.45
N THR A 191 10.87 -1.10 -9.57
CA THR A 191 11.31 -1.90 -8.44
C THR A 191 12.80 -1.66 -8.15
N ALA A 192 13.25 -1.95 -6.93
CA ALA A 192 14.65 -1.75 -6.61
C ALA A 192 15.54 -2.77 -7.34
N ARG A 193 16.73 -2.32 -7.75
CA ARG A 193 17.77 -3.17 -8.38
C ARG A 193 17.37 -3.78 -9.75
N CYS A 194 16.45 -3.14 -10.46
CA CYS A 194 15.99 -3.54 -11.79
C CYS A 194 16.77 -2.94 -12.99
N GLY A 195 17.93 -2.30 -12.74
CA GLY A 195 18.74 -1.66 -13.79
C GLY A 195 18.22 -0.31 -14.28
N SER A 196 17.33 0.33 -13.54
CA SER A 196 16.76 1.65 -13.86
C SER A 196 17.80 2.76 -14.02
N THR A 197 18.94 2.72 -13.30
CA THR A 197 20.06 3.65 -13.53
C THR A 197 20.67 3.47 -14.92
N LEU A 198 20.83 2.23 -15.39
CA LEU A 198 21.33 1.96 -16.74
C LEU A 198 20.35 2.50 -17.79
N LEU A 199 19.05 2.24 -17.62
CA LEU A 199 18.00 2.74 -18.51
C LEU A 199 18.03 4.28 -18.61
N THR A 200 18.15 4.95 -17.47
CA THR A 200 18.22 6.43 -17.43
C THR A 200 19.51 6.94 -18.06
N GLN A 201 20.64 6.25 -17.88
CA GLN A 201 21.89 6.57 -18.56
C GLN A 201 21.81 6.42 -20.08
N MET A 202 21.13 5.39 -20.57
CA MET A 202 20.87 5.20 -22.00
C MET A 202 20.08 6.39 -22.57
N VAL A 203 18.99 6.78 -21.91
CA VAL A 203 18.15 7.92 -22.34
C VAL A 203 18.88 9.26 -22.23
N SER A 204 19.72 9.47 -21.21
CA SER A 204 20.49 10.71 -21.03
C SER A 204 21.51 11.02 -22.14
N ARG A 205 21.83 10.04 -23.00
CA ARG A 205 22.76 10.23 -24.14
C ARG A 205 22.08 10.83 -25.36
N LEU A 206 20.75 10.84 -25.36
CA LEU A 206 20.00 11.41 -26.45
C LEU A 206 20.13 12.94 -26.44
N PRO A 207 20.29 13.58 -27.61
CA PRO A 207 20.18 15.03 -27.70
C PRO A 207 18.79 15.48 -27.25
N ASP A 208 18.65 16.77 -26.92
CA ASP A 208 17.37 17.41 -26.63
C ASP A 208 16.59 16.74 -25.47
N THR A 209 17.28 16.02 -24.58
CA THR A 209 16.70 15.18 -23.53
C THR A 209 17.22 15.59 -22.16
N ARG A 210 16.31 15.86 -21.22
CA ARG A 210 16.63 16.03 -19.80
C ARG A 210 16.28 14.74 -19.07
N ALA A 211 17.30 14.01 -18.62
CA ALA A 211 17.12 12.80 -17.84
C ALA A 211 17.40 13.07 -16.36
N MET A 212 16.45 12.76 -15.48
CA MET A 212 16.55 12.95 -14.04
C MET A 212 16.51 11.61 -13.31
N GLY A 213 17.48 11.38 -12.44
CA GLY A 213 17.56 10.18 -11.63
C GLY A 213 17.16 10.47 -10.18
N GLU A 214 15.97 10.04 -9.79
CA GLU A 214 15.44 10.13 -8.41
C GLU A 214 15.45 11.57 -7.85
N PRO A 215 14.74 12.53 -8.46
CA PRO A 215 14.46 13.80 -7.78
C PRO A 215 13.54 13.54 -6.57
N TRP A 216 14.04 13.79 -5.36
CA TRP A 216 13.38 13.40 -4.11
C TRP A 216 12.23 14.32 -3.66
N ALA A 217 11.87 15.34 -4.42
CA ALA A 217 10.76 16.22 -4.04
C ALA A 217 9.44 15.43 -3.82
N MET A 218 9.10 14.51 -4.71
CA MET A 218 7.81 13.80 -4.66
C MET A 218 7.67 12.84 -3.48
N ILE A 219 8.76 12.19 -3.05
CA ILE A 219 8.71 11.30 -1.87
C ILE A 219 8.38 12.05 -0.58
N HIS A 220 8.76 13.33 -0.48
CA HIS A 220 8.44 14.14 0.69
C HIS A 220 6.93 14.40 0.78
N LEU A 221 6.24 14.58 -0.35
CA LEU A 221 4.77 14.70 -0.39
C LEU A 221 4.09 13.41 0.06
N ASN A 222 4.59 12.25 -0.41
CA ASN A 222 4.10 10.94 0.02
C ASN A 222 4.15 10.84 1.55
N ARG A 223 5.33 11.15 2.11
CA ARG A 223 5.57 11.13 3.56
C ARG A 223 4.66 12.08 4.33
N LEU A 224 4.49 13.33 3.88
CA LEU A 224 3.63 14.31 4.55
C LEU A 224 2.17 13.84 4.60
N TYR A 225 1.66 13.25 3.51
CA TYR A 225 0.32 12.67 3.47
C TYR A 225 0.18 11.51 4.45
N THR A 226 1.10 10.54 4.41
CA THR A 226 1.02 9.36 5.28
C THR A 226 1.22 9.67 6.76
N MET A 227 1.87 10.79 7.08
CA MET A 227 2.00 11.29 8.46
C MET A 227 0.79 12.13 8.91
N GLY A 228 -0.25 12.27 8.08
CA GLY A 228 -1.43 13.10 8.37
C GLY A 228 -1.14 14.59 8.46
N LYS A 229 -0.02 15.05 7.87
CA LYS A 229 0.40 16.47 7.90
C LYS A 229 -0.27 17.32 6.82
N ILE A 230 -0.69 16.69 5.73
CA ILE A 230 -1.44 17.30 4.64
C ILE A 230 -2.62 16.39 4.26
N SER A 231 -3.70 16.96 3.74
CA SER A 231 -4.83 16.18 3.22
C SER A 231 -4.49 15.51 1.89
N LYS A 232 -5.32 14.55 1.46
CA LYS A 232 -5.19 13.92 0.13
C LYS A 232 -5.33 14.95 -0.99
N ASP A 233 -6.26 15.90 -0.85
CA ASP A 233 -6.46 16.97 -1.84
C ASP A 233 -5.25 17.89 -1.95
N GLU A 234 -4.65 18.25 -0.81
CA GLU A 234 -3.43 19.06 -0.80
C GLU A 234 -2.25 18.28 -1.40
N MET A 235 -2.13 16.97 -1.11
CA MET A 235 -1.13 16.11 -1.72
C MET A 235 -1.27 16.06 -3.25
N LYS A 236 -2.51 15.96 -3.78
CA LYS A 236 -2.78 16.03 -5.23
C LYS A 236 -2.39 17.39 -5.82
N ALA A 237 -2.79 18.49 -5.17
CA ALA A 237 -2.50 19.85 -5.63
C ALA A 237 -0.99 20.16 -5.64
N LEU A 238 -0.26 19.74 -4.60
CA LEU A 238 1.18 19.88 -4.50
C LEU A 238 1.91 18.96 -5.48
N THR A 239 1.39 17.76 -5.74
CA THR A 239 1.94 16.85 -6.75
C THR A 239 1.88 17.47 -8.14
N LEU A 240 0.72 18.01 -8.54
CA LEU A 240 0.58 18.72 -9.81
C LEU A 240 1.53 19.91 -9.90
N SER A 241 1.58 20.73 -8.84
CA SER A 241 2.40 21.94 -8.81
C SER A 241 3.89 21.63 -8.87
N GLY A 242 4.31 20.60 -8.12
CA GLY A 242 5.67 20.10 -8.12
C GLY A 242 6.06 19.49 -9.46
N LEU A 243 5.21 18.70 -10.10
CA LEU A 243 5.49 18.10 -11.42
C LEU A 243 5.65 19.18 -12.49
N ARG A 244 4.76 20.19 -12.52
CA ARG A 244 4.90 21.34 -13.43
C ARG A 244 6.24 22.05 -13.26
N LEU A 245 6.65 22.31 -12.02
CA LEU A 245 7.90 23.02 -11.74
C LEU A 245 9.16 22.17 -11.90
N LEU A 246 9.07 20.87 -11.63
CA LEU A 246 10.16 19.91 -11.90
C LEU A 246 10.36 19.71 -13.41
N CYS A 247 9.26 19.79 -14.18
CA CYS A 247 9.25 19.62 -15.64
C CYS A 247 9.26 20.95 -16.41
N LYS A 248 9.51 22.07 -15.74
CA LYS A 248 9.52 23.39 -16.39
C LYS A 248 10.60 23.45 -17.47
N VAL A 249 10.31 24.17 -18.55
CA VAL A 249 11.26 24.44 -19.63
C VAL A 249 11.70 25.89 -19.52
N GLU A 250 12.95 26.09 -19.10
CA GLU A 250 13.50 27.42 -18.92
C GLU A 250 13.82 28.07 -20.27
N PRO A 251 13.81 29.41 -20.38
CA PRO A 251 14.09 30.12 -21.64
C PRO A 251 15.44 29.79 -22.26
N THR A 252 16.41 29.33 -21.46
CA THR A 252 17.75 28.91 -21.89
C THR A 252 17.78 27.51 -22.52
N CYS A 253 16.70 26.72 -22.39
CA CYS A 253 16.59 25.33 -22.83
C CYS A 253 15.76 25.18 -24.12
N LYS A 254 15.95 26.07 -25.11
CA LYS A 254 15.11 26.14 -26.34
C LYS A 254 15.03 24.85 -27.16
N ASN A 255 16.04 23.99 -27.09
CA ASN A 255 16.10 22.74 -27.86
C ASN A 255 15.56 21.53 -27.08
N LEU A 256 15.14 21.69 -25.83
CA LEU A 256 14.64 20.57 -25.02
C LEU A 256 13.32 20.06 -25.59
N LYS A 257 13.29 18.77 -25.98
CA LYS A 257 12.10 18.12 -26.56
C LYS A 257 11.46 17.10 -25.64
N ARG A 258 12.22 16.57 -24.69
CA ARG A 258 11.74 15.52 -23.80
C ARG A 258 12.37 15.56 -22.42
N ILE A 259 11.58 15.18 -21.42
CA ILE A 259 11.99 14.98 -20.04
C ILE A 259 11.73 13.53 -19.66
N PHE A 260 12.75 12.87 -19.13
CA PHE A 260 12.68 11.48 -18.68
C PHE A 260 13.05 11.42 -17.19
N ILE A 261 12.10 11.04 -16.34
CA ILE A 261 12.26 11.09 -14.90
C ILE A 261 12.15 9.69 -14.34
N LYS A 262 13.27 9.18 -13.83
CA LYS A 262 13.27 7.97 -13.03
C LYS A 262 12.95 8.34 -11.59
N PHE A 263 11.80 7.93 -11.06
CA PHE A 263 11.49 8.12 -9.64
C PHE A 263 12.09 6.99 -8.79
N THR A 264 12.13 7.18 -7.47
CA THR A 264 12.52 6.10 -6.56
C THR A 264 11.35 5.12 -6.42
N CYS A 265 11.63 3.87 -6.07
CA CYS A 265 10.60 2.87 -5.77
C CYS A 265 9.61 3.34 -4.70
N CYS A 266 10.04 4.24 -3.80
CA CYS A 266 9.19 4.86 -2.77
C CYS A 266 8.10 5.81 -3.32
N ASN A 267 8.13 6.11 -4.62
CA ASN A 267 7.06 6.87 -5.29
C ASN A 267 5.98 5.98 -5.90
N ALA A 268 6.12 4.65 -5.89
CA ALA A 268 5.16 3.74 -6.52
C ALA A 268 3.67 4.06 -6.25
N PRO A 269 3.22 4.32 -4.99
CA PRO A 269 1.82 4.67 -4.75
C PRO A 269 1.39 6.03 -5.31
N GLN A 270 2.33 6.93 -5.58
CA GLN A 270 2.03 8.22 -6.19
C GLN A 270 1.86 8.15 -7.71
N PHE A 271 2.21 7.04 -8.38
CA PHE A 271 2.09 6.96 -9.84
C PHE A 271 0.63 7.01 -10.32
N GLU A 272 -0.31 6.51 -9.53
CA GLU A 272 -1.74 6.71 -9.79
C GLU A 272 -2.10 8.21 -9.75
N VAL A 273 -1.64 8.92 -8.73
CA VAL A 273 -1.86 10.37 -8.59
C VAL A 273 -1.20 11.13 -9.73
N PHE A 274 -0.02 10.72 -10.16
CA PHE A 274 0.67 11.31 -11.30
C PHE A 274 -0.17 11.22 -12.58
N HIS A 275 -0.79 10.06 -12.83
CA HIS A 275 -1.69 9.87 -13.95
C HIS A 275 -2.96 10.73 -13.80
N GLU A 276 -3.54 10.79 -12.60
CA GLU A 276 -4.76 11.56 -12.32
C GLU A 276 -4.54 13.07 -12.58
N VAL A 277 -3.47 13.64 -12.03
CA VAL A 277 -3.25 15.09 -12.08
C VAL A 277 -2.56 15.57 -13.35
N LEU A 278 -1.81 14.68 -14.04
CA LEU A 278 -1.09 15.01 -15.26
C LEU A 278 -1.20 13.88 -16.32
N PRO A 279 -2.40 13.59 -16.87
CA PRO A 279 -2.65 12.43 -17.73
C PRO A 279 -1.81 12.34 -19.02
N GLN A 280 -1.25 13.47 -19.47
CA GLN A 280 -0.35 13.54 -20.63
C GLN A 280 1.05 12.98 -20.35
N MET A 281 1.44 12.84 -19.07
CA MET A 281 2.71 12.27 -18.68
C MET A 281 2.69 10.76 -18.90
N LYS A 282 3.67 10.25 -19.64
CA LYS A 282 3.82 8.82 -19.95
C LYS A 282 4.43 8.07 -18.78
N LEU A 283 3.89 6.92 -18.42
CA LEU A 283 4.32 6.07 -17.33
C LEU A 283 4.94 4.77 -17.86
N VAL A 284 6.20 4.55 -17.51
CA VAL A 284 6.92 3.30 -17.82
C VAL A 284 7.20 2.56 -16.52
N PHE A 285 6.96 1.24 -16.49
CA PHE A 285 7.35 0.41 -15.35
C PHE A 285 8.64 -0.34 -15.66
N ASN A 286 9.65 -0.24 -14.79
CA ASN A 286 10.90 -0.98 -14.93
C ASN A 286 11.08 -1.95 -13.76
N THR A 287 11.12 -3.24 -14.06
CA THR A 287 11.25 -4.30 -13.05
C THR A 287 12.21 -5.42 -13.47
N ARG A 288 12.49 -6.33 -12.56
CA ARG A 288 13.42 -7.46 -12.68
C ARG A 288 12.97 -8.58 -11.75
N GLN A 289 13.27 -9.83 -12.08
CA GLN A 289 12.98 -10.95 -11.18
C GLN A 289 13.59 -10.75 -9.78
N LEU A 290 12.87 -11.24 -8.78
CA LEU A 290 13.14 -11.02 -7.35
C LEU A 290 14.51 -11.55 -6.92
N VAL A 291 14.82 -12.82 -7.18
CA VAL A 291 16.07 -13.46 -6.74
C VAL A 291 17.32 -12.78 -7.34
N PRO A 292 17.40 -12.48 -8.65
CA PRO A 292 18.50 -11.68 -9.20
C PRO A 292 18.63 -10.29 -8.59
N SER A 293 17.51 -9.64 -8.27
CA SER A 293 17.47 -8.31 -7.63
C SER A 293 18.02 -8.35 -6.19
N MET A 294 17.63 -9.36 -5.41
CA MET A 294 18.18 -9.61 -4.06
C MET A 294 19.68 -9.90 -4.09
N LYS A 295 20.15 -10.73 -5.01
CA LYS A 295 21.59 -10.99 -5.20
C LYS A 295 22.33 -9.69 -5.52
N SER A 296 21.73 -8.80 -6.31
CA SER A 296 22.32 -7.47 -6.57
C SER A 296 22.36 -6.59 -5.33
N LEU A 297 21.35 -6.64 -4.44
CA LEU A 297 21.36 -5.86 -3.20
C LEU A 297 22.46 -6.32 -2.26
N LYS A 298 22.61 -7.64 -2.05
CA LYS A 298 23.63 -8.21 -1.15
C LYS A 298 25.05 -7.77 -1.51
N LYS A 299 25.33 -7.58 -2.81
CA LYS A 299 26.63 -7.06 -3.28
C LYS A 299 26.90 -5.62 -2.82
N ILE A 300 25.86 -4.82 -2.62
CA ILE A 300 25.97 -3.42 -2.22
C ILE A 300 26.05 -3.33 -0.70
N THR A 301 25.17 -4.02 0.02
CA THR A 301 25.15 -4.00 1.49
C THR A 301 26.42 -4.59 2.09
N ALA A 302 27.05 -5.58 1.45
CA ALA A 302 28.35 -6.12 1.87
C ALA A 302 29.51 -5.11 1.76
N ASN A 303 29.38 -4.05 0.95
CA ASN A 303 30.41 -3.04 0.71
C ASN A 303 30.11 -1.70 1.43
N ILE A 304 28.93 -1.55 2.02
CA ILE A 304 28.58 -0.39 2.84
C ILE A 304 29.00 -0.69 4.28
N ALA A 305 29.64 0.26 4.96
CA ALA A 305 30.00 0.12 6.37
C ALA A 305 28.74 0.10 7.27
N THR A 306 28.11 -1.06 7.37
CA THR A 306 26.87 -1.35 8.12
C THR A 306 27.00 -1.18 9.63
N ASN A 307 28.21 -0.91 10.13
CA ASN A 307 28.52 -0.71 11.54
C ASN A 307 28.54 0.76 11.99
N THR A 308 28.16 1.72 11.14
CA THR A 308 28.03 3.12 11.55
C THR A 308 26.73 3.35 12.35
N ILE A 309 26.77 4.27 13.32
CA ILE A 309 25.59 4.62 14.15
C ILE A 309 24.46 5.14 13.25
N GLY A 310 24.82 5.90 12.20
CA GLY A 310 23.90 6.35 11.16
C GLY A 310 23.26 5.24 10.32
N TYR A 311 23.92 4.08 10.17
CA TYR A 311 23.35 2.91 9.50
C TYR A 311 22.45 2.12 10.46
N ARG A 312 22.92 1.68 11.63
CA ARG A 312 22.07 0.86 12.53
C ARG A 312 20.88 1.62 13.14
N GLY A 313 21.07 2.89 13.53
CA GLY A 313 20.00 3.71 14.10
C GLY A 313 19.14 4.43 13.06
N GLY A 314 19.66 4.63 11.84
CA GLY A 314 18.96 5.34 10.77
C GLY A 314 18.31 4.42 9.74
N PHE A 315 18.94 3.31 9.37
CA PHE A 315 18.51 2.47 8.25
C PHE A 315 17.26 1.65 8.58
N GLN A 316 17.12 1.11 9.80
CA GLN A 316 15.92 0.33 10.17
C GLN A 316 14.77 1.20 10.68
N TRP A 317 15.07 2.20 11.52
CA TRP A 317 14.06 3.10 12.10
C TRP A 317 13.52 4.15 11.12
N ARG A 318 14.35 4.67 10.19
CA ARG A 318 13.93 5.78 9.31
C ARG A 318 13.36 5.33 7.98
N TRP A 319 13.71 4.16 7.45
CA TRP A 319 13.18 3.71 6.15
C TRP A 319 11.69 3.35 6.25
N GLY A 320 11.27 2.69 7.32
CA GLY A 320 9.86 2.38 7.60
C GLY A 320 8.98 3.58 7.93
N ALA A 321 9.53 4.60 8.59
CA ALA A 321 8.80 5.80 8.99
C ALA A 321 8.82 6.92 7.92
N GLN A 322 9.68 6.83 6.90
CA GLN A 322 9.87 7.89 5.89
C GLN A 322 9.33 7.54 4.50
N PHE A 323 9.23 6.25 4.15
CA PHE A 323 8.88 5.83 2.79
C PHE A 323 7.68 4.88 2.79
N HIS A 324 6.57 5.34 2.23
CA HIS A 324 5.38 4.53 2.01
C HIS A 324 5.50 3.84 0.64
N LEU A 325 5.50 2.50 0.66
CA LEU A 325 5.76 1.65 -0.51
C LEU A 325 4.51 0.90 -0.99
N LEU A 326 3.39 1.08 -0.31
CA LEU A 326 2.15 0.35 -0.56
C LEU A 326 1.10 1.29 -1.16
N PRO A 327 0.07 0.77 -1.86
CA PRO A 327 -0.99 1.58 -2.44
C PRO A 327 -1.69 2.47 -1.41
N PHE A 328 -2.07 3.69 -1.82
CA PHE A 328 -2.85 4.58 -0.96
C PHE A 328 -4.24 4.03 -0.73
N ASP A 329 -4.73 4.19 0.50
CA ASP A 329 -6.10 3.85 0.90
C ASP A 329 -6.49 2.38 0.66
N ASP A 330 -5.49 1.49 0.51
CA ASP A 330 -5.66 0.04 0.54
C ASP A 330 -5.70 -0.44 2.00
N PRO A 331 -6.84 -0.96 2.50
CA PRO A 331 -6.96 -1.44 3.88
C PRO A 331 -5.98 -2.57 4.20
N GLN A 332 -5.59 -3.39 3.22
CA GLN A 332 -4.59 -4.44 3.37
C GLN A 332 -3.19 -3.84 3.52
N ALA A 333 -2.87 -2.80 2.75
CA ALA A 333 -1.61 -2.06 2.87
C ALA A 333 -1.44 -1.42 4.26
N ASP A 334 -2.48 -0.79 4.80
CA ASP A 334 -2.44 -0.17 6.13
C ASP A 334 -2.32 -1.23 7.25
N ARG A 335 -3.00 -2.38 7.10
CA ARG A 335 -2.84 -3.54 8.00
C ARG A 335 -1.42 -4.11 7.96
N ILE A 336 -0.84 -4.23 6.76
CA ILE A 336 0.53 -4.72 6.55
C ILE A 336 1.53 -3.73 7.14
N LEU A 337 1.38 -2.42 6.94
CA LEU A 337 2.24 -1.41 7.58
C LEU A 337 2.17 -1.45 9.11
N ARG A 338 0.99 -1.71 9.68
CA ARG A 338 0.84 -1.91 11.15
C ARG A 338 1.48 -3.21 11.64
N LYS A 339 1.30 -4.33 10.92
CA LYS A 339 2.06 -5.58 11.19
C LYS A 339 3.57 -5.32 11.08
N LEU A 340 4.00 -4.60 10.05
CA LEU A 340 5.40 -4.29 9.78
C LEU A 340 6.03 -3.32 10.79
N ALA A 341 5.24 -2.39 11.34
CA ALA A 341 5.66 -1.48 12.41
C ALA A 341 6.15 -2.24 13.65
N THR A 342 5.56 -3.41 13.94
CA THR A 342 6.02 -4.33 15.01
C THR A 342 7.20 -5.21 14.61
N TRP A 343 7.51 -5.28 13.31
CA TRP A 343 8.51 -6.15 12.70
C TRP A 343 9.86 -5.47 12.43
N PHE A 344 9.94 -4.14 12.31
CA PHE A 344 11.19 -3.44 11.98
C PHE A 344 12.38 -3.76 12.89
N GLN A 345 12.15 -4.29 14.09
CA GLN A 345 13.20 -4.71 15.01
C GLN A 345 13.70 -6.16 14.79
N ASN A 346 12.92 -7.02 14.11
CA ASN A 346 13.18 -8.46 14.01
C ASN A 346 13.22 -9.02 12.56
N VAL A 347 13.01 -8.20 11.53
CA VAL A 347 12.99 -8.64 10.12
C VAL A 347 14.37 -8.57 9.49
N SER A 348 14.74 -9.60 8.73
CA SER A 348 15.99 -9.64 7.96
C SER A 348 15.99 -8.65 6.79
N ASP A 349 17.18 -8.20 6.37
CA ASP A 349 17.36 -7.32 5.21
C ASP A 349 16.71 -7.85 3.93
N GLU A 350 16.68 -9.18 3.74
CA GLU A 350 16.06 -9.82 2.59
C GLU A 350 14.54 -9.65 2.55
N SER A 351 13.88 -9.85 3.69
CA SER A 351 12.43 -9.75 3.80
C SER A 351 11.97 -8.29 3.74
N MET A 352 12.77 -7.36 4.28
CA MET A 352 12.58 -5.92 4.06
C MET A 352 12.68 -5.55 2.57
N PHE A 353 13.63 -6.15 1.84
CA PHE A 353 13.75 -5.93 0.41
C PHE A 353 12.59 -6.56 -0.37
N ALA A 354 12.18 -7.78 -0.01
CA ALA A 354 11.03 -8.46 -0.60
C ALA A 354 9.76 -7.62 -0.44
N LEU A 355 9.52 -7.08 0.75
CA LEU A 355 8.41 -6.17 1.02
C LEU A 355 8.43 -4.94 0.10
N MET A 356 9.60 -4.30 -0.05
CA MET A 356 9.71 -3.15 -0.95
C MET A 356 9.37 -3.53 -2.40
N MET A 357 9.89 -4.65 -2.87
CA MET A 357 9.61 -5.14 -4.23
C MET A 357 8.11 -5.42 -4.39
N ALA A 358 7.53 -6.19 -3.46
CA ALA A 358 6.12 -6.56 -3.45
C ALA A 358 5.20 -5.34 -3.37
N GLY A 359 5.53 -4.33 -2.55
CA GLY A 359 4.73 -3.09 -2.47
C GLY A 359 4.68 -2.34 -3.80
N VAL A 360 5.83 -2.20 -4.47
CA VAL A 360 5.91 -1.57 -5.80
C VAL A 360 5.17 -2.39 -6.85
N ASP A 361 5.38 -3.72 -6.85
CA ASP A 361 4.70 -4.62 -7.78
C ASP A 361 3.18 -4.58 -7.56
N SER A 362 2.71 -4.54 -6.31
CA SER A 362 1.30 -4.37 -5.96
C SER A 362 0.72 -3.07 -6.53
N CYS A 363 1.40 -1.92 -6.32
CA CYS A 363 1.00 -0.64 -6.91
C CYS A 363 0.90 -0.70 -8.44
N PHE A 364 1.87 -1.35 -9.10
CA PHE A 364 1.86 -1.52 -10.55
C PHE A 364 0.73 -2.43 -11.02
N LEU A 365 0.56 -3.59 -10.38
CA LEU A 365 -0.45 -4.59 -10.74
C LEU A 365 -1.88 -4.05 -10.59
N ALA A 366 -2.12 -3.22 -9.58
CA ALA A 366 -3.42 -2.59 -9.33
C ALA A 366 -3.84 -1.62 -10.46
N ARG A 367 -2.87 -0.98 -11.13
CA ARG A 367 -3.11 0.06 -12.15
C ARG A 367 -2.29 -0.14 -13.43
N LYS A 368 -2.21 -1.38 -13.94
CA LYS A 368 -1.49 -1.66 -15.21
C LYS A 368 -2.00 -0.83 -16.39
N ASP A 369 -3.27 -0.46 -16.35
CA ASP A 369 -3.98 0.31 -17.37
C ASP A 369 -3.34 1.68 -17.65
N VAL A 370 -2.63 2.26 -16.67
CA VAL A 370 -2.04 3.61 -16.82
C VAL A 370 -0.63 3.63 -17.42
N TYR A 371 -0.02 2.47 -17.66
CA TYR A 371 1.36 2.37 -18.14
C TYR A 371 1.41 2.11 -19.65
N GLU A 372 2.33 2.77 -20.36
CA GLU A 372 2.54 2.56 -21.79
C GLU A 372 3.51 1.42 -22.10
N MET A 373 4.42 1.11 -21.17
CA MET A 373 5.44 0.08 -21.38
C MET A 373 5.93 -0.52 -20.07
N VAL A 374 6.23 -1.82 -20.10
CA VAL A 374 7.05 -2.49 -19.09
C VAL A 374 8.43 -2.80 -19.66
N VAL A 375 9.47 -2.34 -18.98
CA VAL A 375 10.87 -2.64 -19.27
C VAL A 375 11.36 -3.70 -18.28
N LEU A 376 11.50 -4.93 -18.75
CA LEU A 376 12.13 -6.00 -17.98
C LEU A 376 13.64 -5.94 -18.13
N TYR A 377 14.38 -5.98 -17.02
CA TYR A 377 15.85 -5.97 -17.04
C TYR A 377 16.43 -7.10 -17.89
N GLU A 378 15.83 -8.29 -17.81
CA GLU A 378 16.23 -9.48 -18.55
C GLU A 378 16.12 -9.26 -20.07
N ASP A 379 15.03 -8.65 -20.54
CA ASP A 379 14.84 -8.31 -21.95
C ASP A 379 15.80 -7.19 -22.39
N LEU A 380 15.98 -6.16 -21.55
CA LEU A 380 16.93 -5.08 -21.81
C LEU A 380 18.37 -5.59 -21.90
N HIS A 381 18.71 -6.63 -21.16
CA HIS A 381 20.03 -7.26 -21.22
C HIS A 381 20.18 -8.18 -22.44
N ALA A 382 19.13 -8.92 -22.79
CA ALA A 382 19.14 -9.87 -23.91
C ALA A 382 19.15 -9.16 -25.28
N ASP A 383 18.31 -8.14 -25.46
CA ASP A 383 18.24 -7.35 -26.70
C ASP A 383 17.97 -5.87 -26.37
N PRO A 384 19.01 -5.12 -25.92
CA PRO A 384 18.86 -3.72 -25.54
C PRO A 384 18.37 -2.85 -26.69
N LYS A 385 18.75 -3.17 -27.93
CA LYS A 385 18.35 -2.38 -29.10
C LYS A 385 16.85 -2.45 -29.31
N LYS A 386 16.25 -3.65 -29.26
CA LYS A 386 14.81 -3.82 -29.41
C LYS A 386 14.03 -3.07 -28.33
N VAL A 387 14.39 -3.27 -27.07
CA VAL A 387 13.72 -2.60 -25.93
C VAL A 387 13.84 -1.08 -26.05
N LEU A 388 15.01 -0.56 -26.41
CA LEU A 388 15.20 0.89 -26.61
C LEU A 388 14.37 1.43 -27.78
N LEU A 389 14.25 0.71 -28.89
CA LEU A 389 13.43 1.15 -30.02
C LEU A 389 11.94 1.20 -29.67
N GLU A 390 11.45 0.32 -28.78
CA GLU A 390 10.09 0.41 -28.25
C GLU A 390 9.93 1.61 -27.31
N LEU A 391 10.87 1.81 -26.38
CA LEU A 391 10.88 2.97 -25.50
C LEU A 391 10.95 4.29 -26.27
N PHE A 392 11.72 4.33 -27.37
CA PHE A 392 11.87 5.52 -28.22
C PHE A 392 10.57 5.97 -28.86
N LYS A 393 9.61 5.05 -29.08
CA LYS A 393 8.26 5.42 -29.52
C LYS A 393 7.51 6.19 -28.43
N ILE A 394 7.68 5.80 -27.17
CA ILE A 394 7.02 6.43 -26.02
C ILE A 394 7.61 7.81 -25.73
N ILE A 395 8.95 7.90 -25.71
CA ILE A 395 9.66 9.17 -25.42
C ILE A 395 9.85 10.06 -26.66
N GLU A 396 9.30 9.66 -27.80
CA GLU A 396 9.41 10.34 -29.10
C GLU A 396 10.87 10.64 -29.50
N ALA A 397 11.74 9.65 -29.34
CA ALA A 397 13.14 9.70 -29.76
C ALA A 397 13.32 9.12 -31.18
N PRO A 398 14.15 9.75 -32.03
CA PRO A 398 14.48 9.21 -33.34
C PRO A 398 15.16 7.83 -33.26
N ALA A 399 14.66 6.86 -34.03
CA ALA A 399 15.15 5.47 -34.00
C ALA A 399 16.63 5.33 -34.40
N ASP A 400 17.13 6.22 -35.25
CA ASP A 400 18.53 6.28 -35.68
C ASP A 400 19.49 6.68 -34.53
N GLN A 401 18.98 7.31 -33.48
CA GLN A 401 19.76 7.68 -32.28
C GLN A 401 19.97 6.52 -31.32
N VAL A 402 19.43 5.32 -31.57
CA VAL A 402 19.55 4.16 -30.66
C VAL A 402 21.02 3.80 -30.38
N GLY A 403 21.91 4.04 -31.35
CA GLY A 403 23.35 3.84 -31.19
C GLY A 403 23.93 4.68 -30.05
N LEU A 404 23.48 5.94 -29.89
CA LEU A 404 23.92 6.82 -28.81
C LEU A 404 23.52 6.27 -27.44
N ALA A 405 22.30 5.74 -27.31
CA ALA A 405 21.83 5.15 -26.07
C ALA A 405 22.62 3.89 -25.70
N LEU A 406 22.91 3.03 -26.68
CA LEU A 406 23.67 1.78 -26.48
C LEU A 406 25.11 2.02 -25.99
N GLU A 407 25.70 3.19 -26.23
CA GLU A 407 27.02 3.56 -25.67
C GLU A 407 27.06 3.53 -24.13
N ALA A 408 25.90 3.62 -23.46
CA ALA A 408 25.84 3.49 -21.99
C ALA A 408 26.32 2.10 -21.51
N LEU A 409 26.18 1.05 -22.32
CA LEU A 409 26.62 -0.32 -21.97
C LEU A 409 28.14 -0.45 -21.82
N LYS A 410 28.91 0.44 -22.43
CA LYS A 410 30.39 0.43 -22.41
C LYS A 410 30.98 0.87 -21.07
N HIS A 411 30.18 1.50 -20.21
CA HIS A 411 30.65 2.07 -18.94
C HIS A 411 29.82 1.52 -17.77
N ASP A 412 30.37 1.63 -16.55
CA ASP A 412 29.60 1.28 -15.36
C ASP A 412 28.53 2.33 -15.08
N SER A 413 27.28 1.90 -14.89
CA SER A 413 26.15 2.83 -14.76
C SER A 413 26.11 3.59 -13.44
N GLN A 414 26.90 3.18 -12.45
CA GLN A 414 26.94 3.80 -11.13
C GLN A 414 28.33 4.32 -10.80
N ASN A 415 29.30 4.27 -11.72
CA ASN A 415 30.70 4.71 -11.53
C ASN A 415 31.31 4.20 -10.21
N ASN A 416 30.97 2.98 -9.77
CA ASN A 416 31.35 2.40 -8.48
C ASN A 416 30.88 3.17 -7.22
N ILE A 417 29.95 4.13 -7.33
CA ILE A 417 29.42 4.91 -6.19
C ILE A 417 28.69 4.02 -5.18
N LEU A 418 28.00 2.97 -5.66
CA LEU A 418 27.26 2.03 -4.83
C LEU A 418 28.00 0.70 -4.59
N ALA A 419 28.70 0.18 -5.60
CA ALA A 419 29.58 -0.99 -5.48
C ALA A 419 30.48 -1.14 -6.73
N PRO A 420 31.70 -1.69 -6.60
CA PRO A 420 32.51 -2.10 -7.75
C PRO A 420 31.88 -3.24 -8.57
N ARG A 421 32.13 -3.31 -9.88
CA ARG A 421 31.86 -4.53 -10.66
C ARG A 421 32.77 -5.67 -10.17
N GLY A 422 32.19 -6.71 -9.57
CA GLY A 422 32.90 -7.91 -9.13
C GLY A 422 31.99 -9.00 -8.56
N GLU A 423 32.50 -10.24 -8.51
CA GLU A 423 31.88 -11.37 -7.82
C GLU A 423 32.11 -11.23 -6.31
N ALA A 424 31.20 -10.56 -5.60
CA ALA A 424 31.06 -10.88 -4.19
C ALA A 424 30.46 -12.30 -4.10
N LYS A 425 31.03 -13.17 -3.25
CA LYS A 425 30.44 -14.47 -2.90
C LYS A 425 29.13 -14.23 -2.15
N THR A 426 28.06 -13.94 -2.89
CA THR A 426 26.71 -13.90 -2.31
C THR A 426 26.28 -15.34 -2.13
N GLY A 427 26.25 -15.83 -0.88
CA GLY A 427 25.69 -17.15 -0.57
C GLY A 427 24.30 -17.32 -1.18
N GLN A 428 23.94 -18.55 -1.55
CA GLN A 428 22.57 -18.87 -1.94
C GLN A 428 21.64 -18.62 -0.75
N LEU A 429 20.46 -18.07 -1.02
CA LEU A 429 19.40 -17.99 -0.02
C LEU A 429 18.92 -19.41 0.30
N SER A 430 18.64 -19.70 1.57
CA SER A 430 18.09 -21.01 1.95
C SER A 430 16.65 -21.15 1.41
N PRO A 431 16.19 -22.39 1.13
CA PRO A 431 14.80 -22.64 0.75
C PRO A 431 13.77 -22.10 1.75
N ASP A 432 14.07 -22.14 3.06
CA ASP A 432 13.20 -21.56 4.09
C ASP A 432 13.04 -20.05 3.92
N LYS A 433 14.07 -19.37 3.41
CA LYS A 433 14.02 -17.93 3.15
C LYS A 433 13.12 -17.60 1.95
N TYR A 434 13.04 -18.49 0.97
CA TYR A 434 12.11 -18.32 -0.15
C TYR A 434 10.67 -18.39 0.32
N LYS A 435 10.33 -19.31 1.23
CA LYS A 435 8.98 -19.39 1.80
C LYS A 435 8.57 -18.10 2.52
N GLU A 436 9.48 -17.56 3.35
CA GLU A 436 9.24 -16.29 4.05
C GLU A 436 9.02 -15.13 3.06
N ILE A 437 9.84 -15.06 2.01
CA ILE A 437 9.74 -14.03 0.98
C ILE A 437 8.46 -14.18 0.17
N ASP A 438 8.13 -15.40 -0.27
CA ASP A 438 6.93 -15.70 -1.04
C ASP A 438 5.67 -15.40 -0.21
N GLN A 439 5.71 -15.61 1.10
CA GLN A 439 4.64 -15.19 2.00
C GLN A 439 4.43 -13.67 1.98
N VAL A 440 5.50 -12.86 1.96
CA VAL A 440 5.37 -11.39 1.87
C VAL A 440 4.68 -10.96 0.57
N PHE A 441 4.99 -11.62 -0.55
CA PHE A 441 4.34 -11.37 -1.83
C PHE A 441 2.87 -11.80 -1.80
N MET A 442 2.58 -12.96 -1.22
CA MET A 442 1.23 -13.49 -1.04
C MET A 442 0.37 -12.57 -0.16
N ASP A 443 0.92 -12.08 0.96
CA ASP A 443 0.23 -11.18 1.89
C ASP A 443 -0.17 -9.86 1.22
N LEU A 444 0.61 -9.40 0.23
CA LEU A 444 0.37 -8.20 -0.58
C LEU A 444 -0.45 -8.46 -1.86
N GLY A 445 -0.96 -9.68 -2.05
CA GLY A 445 -1.73 -10.05 -3.24
C GLY A 445 -0.92 -10.05 -4.54
N VAL A 446 0.42 -10.13 -4.45
CA VAL A 446 1.32 -10.11 -5.60
C VAL A 446 1.58 -11.56 -6.03
N PRO A 447 1.18 -11.98 -7.25
CA PRO A 447 1.27 -13.37 -7.68
C PRO A 447 2.67 -13.69 -8.21
N LEU A 448 3.72 -13.41 -7.43
CA LEU A 448 5.11 -13.69 -7.77
C LEU A 448 5.75 -14.57 -6.69
N SER A 449 6.74 -15.38 -7.08
CA SER A 449 7.49 -16.21 -6.16
C SER A 449 8.98 -16.24 -6.53
N CYS A 450 9.81 -16.67 -5.58
CA CYS A 450 11.26 -16.74 -5.72
C CYS A 450 11.69 -17.71 -6.84
N ASP A 451 10.98 -18.84 -6.99
CA ASP A 451 11.29 -19.89 -7.96
C ASP A 451 10.55 -19.74 -9.30
N MET A 452 9.88 -18.60 -9.51
CA MET A 452 9.10 -18.35 -10.71
C MET A 452 9.95 -18.34 -12.00
N PRO A 453 9.58 -19.13 -13.03
CA PRO A 453 10.21 -19.06 -14.34
C PRO A 453 10.07 -17.69 -14.99
N PHE A 454 11.10 -17.23 -15.72
CA PHE A 454 11.09 -15.90 -16.35
C PHE A 454 9.92 -15.71 -17.34
N VAL A 455 9.54 -16.75 -18.07
CA VAL A 455 8.40 -16.70 -19.00
C VAL A 455 7.10 -16.36 -18.27
N GLU A 456 6.90 -16.92 -17.08
CA GLU A 456 5.71 -16.66 -16.26
C GLU A 456 5.76 -15.28 -15.62
N PHE A 457 6.90 -14.88 -15.05
CA PHE A 457 7.12 -13.51 -14.55
C PHE A 457 6.81 -12.48 -15.64
N LYS A 458 7.33 -12.69 -16.86
CA LYS A 458 7.09 -11.82 -18.02
C LYS A 458 5.61 -11.78 -18.41
N ARG A 459 4.90 -12.91 -18.34
CA ARG A 459 3.46 -12.96 -18.59
C ARG A 459 2.68 -12.13 -17.56
N ILE A 460 3.01 -12.25 -16.28
CA ILE A 460 2.36 -11.50 -15.19
C ILE A 460 2.64 -10.00 -15.33
N MET A 461 3.87 -9.62 -15.66
CA MET A 461 4.27 -8.22 -15.78
C MET A 461 3.81 -7.56 -17.09
N SER A 462 3.44 -8.34 -18.10
CA SER A 462 2.95 -7.81 -19.39
C SER A 462 1.67 -6.98 -19.23
N LEU A 463 1.60 -5.83 -19.93
CA LEU A 463 0.40 -4.98 -19.99
C LEU A 463 -0.80 -5.71 -20.63
N ASN A 464 -0.53 -6.61 -21.58
CA ASN A 464 -1.57 -7.35 -22.31
C ASN A 464 -2.10 -8.56 -21.55
N SER A 465 -1.68 -8.77 -20.30
CA SER A 465 -2.20 -9.85 -19.45
C SER A 465 -3.71 -9.72 -19.15
N ILE A 466 -4.35 -8.61 -19.50
CA ILE A 466 -5.78 -8.34 -19.21
C ILE A 466 -6.78 -9.08 -20.13
N LYS A 467 -6.36 -10.00 -21.00
CA LYS A 467 -7.32 -10.89 -21.73
C LYS A 467 -7.07 -12.40 -21.62
N ALA A 468 -6.10 -12.85 -20.83
CA ALA A 468 -5.78 -14.28 -20.69
C ALA A 468 -5.89 -14.82 -19.26
N TYR A 469 -6.14 -13.96 -18.26
CA TYR A 469 -6.21 -14.42 -16.87
C TYR A 469 -7.56 -15.03 -16.47
N VAL A 470 -8.62 -14.78 -17.23
CA VAL A 470 -9.92 -15.48 -17.05
C VAL A 470 -9.86 -16.95 -17.50
N CYS A 471 -8.95 -17.32 -18.43
CA CYS A 471 -8.89 -18.70 -18.94
C CYS A 471 -7.68 -19.53 -18.51
N THR A 472 -6.62 -18.92 -17.95
CA THR A 472 -5.40 -19.70 -17.59
C THR A 472 -5.33 -20.09 -16.10
N LEU A 473 -6.15 -19.48 -15.24
CA LEU A 473 -6.40 -20.01 -13.89
C LEU A 473 -7.09 -21.38 -13.97
N ALA A 474 -7.88 -21.66 -15.00
CA ALA A 474 -8.54 -22.95 -15.19
C ALA A 474 -7.60 -24.14 -15.50
N LEU A 475 -6.35 -23.91 -15.93
CA LEU A 475 -5.44 -24.99 -16.35
C LEU A 475 -4.25 -25.23 -15.41
N ALA A 476 -3.82 -24.23 -14.64
CA ALA A 476 -2.77 -24.42 -13.62
C ALA A 476 -3.31 -25.02 -12.30
N PHE A 477 -4.62 -24.91 -12.04
CA PHE A 477 -5.27 -25.53 -10.90
C PHE A 477 -5.39 -27.07 -11.00
N LEU A 478 -5.13 -27.66 -12.18
CA LEU A 478 -5.25 -29.10 -12.40
C LEU A 478 -3.97 -29.90 -12.07
N SER A 479 -2.86 -29.27 -11.70
CA SER A 479 -1.59 -29.99 -11.45
C SER A 479 -0.95 -29.76 -10.08
N LEU A 480 -1.54 -28.97 -9.19
CA LEU A 480 -1.10 -28.83 -7.79
C LEU A 480 -2.32 -28.88 -6.88
N GLY A 481 -2.92 -30.07 -6.79
CA GLY A 481 -3.91 -30.36 -5.76
C GLY A 481 -3.24 -30.33 -4.40
N GLN A 482 -3.46 -29.24 -3.66
CA GLN A 482 -3.77 -29.17 -2.22
C GLN A 482 -3.50 -27.75 -1.69
N TRP A 483 -4.55 -27.14 -1.11
CA TRP A 483 -4.59 -25.89 -0.32
C TRP A 483 -4.49 -24.53 -1.08
N VAL A 484 -5.58 -24.14 -1.76
CA VAL A 484 -5.94 -22.72 -1.94
C VAL A 484 -7.16 -22.48 -1.06
N SER A 485 -7.02 -21.72 0.03
CA SER A 485 -8.18 -21.22 0.75
C SER A 485 -8.92 -20.23 -0.16
N SER A 486 -10.20 -20.48 -0.41
CA SER A 486 -11.02 -19.63 -1.26
C SER A 486 -11.11 -18.21 -0.65
N GLN A 487 -10.96 -17.18 -1.48
CA GLN A 487 -11.17 -15.77 -1.07
C GLN A 487 -12.67 -15.42 -0.86
N SER A 488 -13.54 -16.42 -0.98
CA SER A 488 -14.99 -16.35 -0.83
C SER A 488 -15.45 -17.46 0.09
N CYS A 489 -16.55 -17.24 0.81
CA CYS A 489 -17.22 -18.30 1.57
C CYS A 489 -17.87 -19.34 0.63
N CYS A 490 -18.21 -18.93 -0.60
CA CYS A 490 -18.87 -19.75 -1.62
C CYS A 490 -17.87 -20.31 -2.65
N PRO A 491 -18.02 -21.58 -3.09
CA PRO A 491 -17.43 -22.10 -4.33
C PRO A 491 -17.86 -21.27 -5.57
N GLU A 492 -17.11 -21.33 -6.67
CA GLU A 492 -17.34 -20.51 -7.87
C GLU A 492 -18.66 -20.85 -8.58
N GLU A 493 -19.03 -22.13 -8.57
CA GLU A 493 -20.25 -22.70 -9.15
C GLU A 493 -21.49 -22.58 -8.25
N SER A 494 -21.41 -21.79 -7.18
CA SER A 494 -22.54 -21.58 -6.27
C SER A 494 -23.73 -20.95 -6.99
N TRP A 495 -24.92 -21.19 -6.46
CA TRP A 495 -26.10 -20.42 -6.84
C TRP A 495 -25.84 -18.91 -6.70
N GLY A 496 -26.53 -18.09 -7.49
CA GLY A 496 -26.54 -16.64 -7.34
C GLY A 496 -27.57 -16.19 -6.30
N GLU A 497 -27.80 -14.88 -6.21
CA GLU A 497 -28.93 -14.35 -5.46
C GLU A 497 -30.25 -14.90 -6.02
N LEU A 498 -31.18 -15.28 -5.14
CA LEU A 498 -32.56 -15.55 -5.50
C LEU A 498 -33.40 -14.37 -4.99
N ALA A 499 -34.11 -13.70 -5.89
CA ALA A 499 -35.05 -12.67 -5.50
C ALA A 499 -36.16 -13.27 -4.63
N LYS A 500 -36.62 -12.52 -3.63
CA LYS A 500 -37.76 -12.90 -2.81
C LYS A 500 -38.99 -13.11 -3.68
N ASP A 501 -39.72 -14.19 -3.42
CA ASP A 501 -40.98 -14.49 -4.08
C ASP A 501 -42.01 -13.39 -3.75
N PRO A 502 -42.48 -12.60 -4.72
CA PRO A 502 -43.43 -11.52 -4.46
C PRO A 502 -44.82 -12.01 -4.03
N ASP A 503 -45.15 -13.28 -4.32
CA ASP A 503 -46.43 -13.88 -3.96
C ASP A 503 -46.39 -14.56 -2.58
N TYR A 504 -45.19 -14.69 -1.99
CA TYR A 504 -45.04 -15.26 -0.65
C TYR A 504 -45.33 -14.24 0.45
N VAL A 505 -46.29 -14.55 1.31
CA VAL A 505 -46.59 -13.78 2.52
C VAL A 505 -45.89 -14.41 3.71
N GLU A 506 -44.97 -13.65 4.31
CA GLU A 506 -44.28 -14.01 5.54
C GLU A 506 -45.25 -14.16 6.71
N GLN A 507 -45.00 -15.13 7.58
CA GLN A 507 -45.86 -15.44 8.73
C GLN A 507 -45.39 -14.79 10.04
N GLY A 508 -44.18 -14.24 10.06
CA GLY A 508 -43.55 -13.60 11.20
C GLY A 508 -43.69 -12.07 11.23
N VAL A 509 -42.95 -11.48 12.15
CA VAL A 509 -42.84 -10.02 12.33
C VAL A 509 -41.38 -9.61 12.28
N VAL A 510 -41.10 -8.44 11.69
CA VAL A 510 -39.78 -7.80 11.79
C VAL A 510 -39.86 -6.73 12.88
N GLU A 511 -39.00 -6.85 13.88
CA GLU A 511 -38.89 -5.90 14.98
C GLU A 511 -37.45 -5.40 15.10
N ARG A 512 -37.28 -4.08 15.22
CA ARG A 512 -35.97 -3.44 15.44
C ARG A 512 -35.64 -3.46 16.92
N VAL A 513 -34.51 -4.07 17.29
CA VAL A 513 -33.96 -4.03 18.65
C VAL A 513 -32.59 -3.36 18.60
N LEU A 514 -32.46 -2.23 19.29
CA LEU A 514 -31.32 -1.31 19.14
C LEU A 514 -31.12 -0.93 17.66
N ASP A 515 -30.00 -1.34 17.07
CA ASP A 515 -29.68 -1.07 15.67
C ASP A 515 -29.91 -2.27 14.74
N MET A 516 -30.34 -3.44 15.25
CA MET A 516 -30.52 -4.69 14.49
C MET A 516 -31.99 -5.03 14.25
N ASP A 517 -32.34 -5.36 13.01
CA ASP A 517 -33.65 -5.93 12.70
C ASP A 517 -33.66 -7.44 13.01
N LEU A 518 -34.75 -7.90 13.64
CA LEU A 518 -34.99 -9.30 13.96
C LEU A 518 -36.29 -9.76 13.31
N TYR A 519 -36.24 -10.79 12.47
CA TYR A 519 -37.45 -11.47 12.02
C TYR A 519 -37.78 -12.58 13.01
N ARG A 520 -38.95 -12.52 13.65
CA ARG A 520 -39.44 -13.55 14.58
C ARG A 520 -40.71 -14.18 14.06
N VAL A 521 -40.75 -15.50 14.04
CA VAL A 521 -41.93 -16.29 13.70
C VAL A 521 -42.13 -17.44 14.70
N GLY A 522 -43.38 -17.78 14.98
CA GLY A 522 -43.74 -18.79 15.98
C GLY A 522 -43.64 -18.29 17.42
N ASN A 523 -44.02 -19.17 18.34
CA ASN A 523 -43.96 -18.94 19.78
C ASN A 523 -43.74 -20.28 20.49
N SER A 524 -42.60 -20.44 21.14
CA SER A 524 -42.18 -21.69 21.78
C SER A 524 -41.02 -21.42 22.72
N SER A 525 -40.88 -22.22 23.78
CA SER A 525 -39.66 -22.21 24.62
C SER A 525 -38.44 -22.79 23.90
N LYS A 526 -38.67 -23.43 22.75
CA LYS A 526 -37.61 -23.91 21.86
C LYS A 526 -37.37 -22.92 20.70
N CYS A 527 -36.29 -22.12 20.78
CA CYS A 527 -35.99 -21.07 19.79
C CYS A 527 -34.81 -21.37 18.85
N ILE A 528 -35.07 -21.53 17.56
CA ILE A 528 -34.04 -21.70 16.53
C ILE A 528 -33.55 -20.32 16.07
N ILE A 529 -32.23 -20.12 16.10
CA ILE A 529 -31.57 -18.97 15.49
C ILE A 529 -31.15 -19.34 14.08
N TRP A 530 -31.75 -18.69 13.09
CA TRP A 530 -31.42 -18.90 11.68
C TRP A 530 -30.39 -17.88 11.21
N ASN A 531 -29.26 -18.39 10.73
CA ASN A 531 -28.13 -17.61 10.24
C ASN A 531 -28.10 -17.71 8.71
N TYR A 532 -28.41 -16.62 8.02
CA TYR A 532 -28.54 -16.57 6.57
C TYR A 532 -27.18 -16.69 5.83
N ASP A 533 -27.24 -16.75 4.50
CA ASP A 533 -26.06 -16.76 3.65
C ASP A 533 -25.55 -15.34 3.30
N ILE A 534 -24.52 -15.25 2.46
CA ILE A 534 -23.87 -13.98 2.10
C ILE A 534 -24.82 -12.92 1.48
N PHE A 535 -26.02 -13.33 1.03
CA PHE A 535 -27.03 -12.43 0.49
C PHE A 535 -27.90 -11.74 1.56
N GLY A 536 -27.61 -11.96 2.84
CA GLY A 536 -28.14 -11.14 3.93
C GLY A 536 -29.56 -11.49 4.37
N PHE A 537 -30.16 -10.55 5.12
CA PHE A 537 -31.40 -10.72 5.89
C PHE A 537 -32.63 -11.12 5.07
N ASP A 538 -32.70 -10.66 3.82
CA ASP A 538 -33.79 -10.95 2.90
C ASP A 538 -33.43 -12.00 1.83
N SER A 539 -32.37 -12.79 2.07
CA SER A 539 -31.85 -13.77 1.12
C SER A 539 -32.88 -14.84 0.74
N GLY A 540 -33.25 -14.85 -0.55
CA GLY A 540 -33.98 -15.93 -1.20
C GLY A 540 -35.21 -16.40 -0.44
N ARG A 541 -35.27 -17.71 -0.17
CA ARG A 541 -36.39 -18.32 0.56
C ARG A 541 -36.13 -18.52 2.04
N THR A 542 -35.17 -17.81 2.62
CA THR A 542 -34.79 -17.97 4.05
C THR A 542 -36.00 -17.85 4.98
N ARG A 543 -36.84 -16.83 4.80
CA ARG A 543 -38.06 -16.64 5.63
C ARG A 543 -39.10 -17.74 5.43
N GLN A 544 -39.22 -18.30 4.22
CA GLN A 544 -40.12 -19.44 3.95
C GLN A 544 -39.69 -20.68 4.75
N LEU A 545 -38.38 -20.92 4.85
CA LEU A 545 -37.82 -22.04 5.60
C LEU A 545 -37.93 -21.81 7.12
N ALA A 546 -37.76 -20.57 7.58
CA ALA A 546 -38.02 -20.19 8.97
C ALA A 546 -39.50 -20.41 9.36
N ASP A 547 -40.43 -19.99 8.50
CA ASP A 547 -41.87 -20.17 8.70
C ASP A 547 -42.24 -21.66 8.70
N LEU A 548 -41.59 -22.47 7.86
CA LEU A 548 -41.74 -23.93 7.88
C LEU A 548 -41.31 -24.52 9.23
N LEU A 549 -40.15 -24.13 9.76
CA LEU A 549 -39.70 -24.60 11.08
C LEU A 549 -40.67 -24.15 12.19
N ALA A 550 -41.15 -22.91 12.13
CA ALA A 550 -42.14 -22.42 13.10
C ALA A 550 -43.46 -23.21 13.05
N SER A 551 -43.91 -23.60 11.85
CA SER A 551 -45.08 -24.48 11.68
C SER A 551 -44.91 -25.87 12.32
N LYS A 552 -43.68 -26.26 12.68
CA LYS A 552 -43.35 -27.50 13.38
C LYS A 552 -43.19 -27.34 14.89
N GLY A 553 -43.53 -26.17 15.45
CA GLY A 553 -43.58 -25.95 16.91
C GLY A 553 -42.36 -25.27 17.50
N TYR A 554 -41.49 -24.68 16.66
CA TYR A 554 -40.37 -23.86 17.10
C TYR A 554 -40.73 -22.37 17.08
N MET A 555 -40.04 -21.58 17.89
CA MET A 555 -39.87 -20.15 17.60
C MET A 555 -38.62 -20.03 16.73
N VAL A 556 -38.64 -19.19 15.70
CA VAL A 556 -37.48 -18.96 14.84
C VAL A 556 -37.19 -17.47 14.80
N ILE A 557 -35.91 -17.13 14.99
CA ILE A 557 -35.41 -15.76 14.89
C ILE A 557 -34.31 -15.70 13.85
N ILE A 558 -34.42 -14.77 12.90
CA ILE A 558 -33.34 -14.39 11.98
C ILE A 558 -32.82 -13.03 12.43
N PRO A 559 -31.57 -12.91 12.90
CA PRO A 559 -30.96 -11.62 13.21
C PRO A 559 -30.27 -11.01 11.98
N ASP A 560 -30.51 -9.73 11.72
CA ASP A 560 -29.84 -8.96 10.64
C ASP A 560 -28.43 -8.51 11.05
N TYR A 561 -27.51 -9.47 11.16
CA TYR A 561 -26.08 -9.22 11.39
C TYR A 561 -25.47 -8.19 10.43
N TYR A 562 -26.01 -8.08 9.21
CA TYR A 562 -25.48 -7.26 8.12
C TYR A 562 -26.13 -5.88 8.03
N ARG A 563 -27.13 -5.59 8.88
CA ARG A 563 -27.89 -4.34 8.92
C ARG A 563 -28.43 -3.92 7.54
N GLY A 564 -29.03 -4.88 6.84
CA GLY A 564 -29.70 -4.69 5.55
C GLY A 564 -28.76 -4.71 4.35
N THR A 565 -27.48 -5.02 4.55
CA THR A 565 -26.51 -5.17 3.46
C THR A 565 -26.40 -6.63 2.99
N LEU A 566 -25.77 -6.82 1.84
CA LEU A 566 -25.52 -8.13 1.23
C LEU A 566 -24.30 -8.07 0.33
N LYS A 567 -23.78 -9.24 -0.07
CA LYS A 567 -22.69 -9.31 -1.04
C LYS A 567 -22.84 -10.48 -2.00
N ASP A 568 -22.77 -10.21 -3.30
CA ASP A 568 -22.63 -11.28 -4.29
C ASP A 568 -21.21 -11.86 -4.23
N PRO A 569 -21.04 -13.17 -3.97
CA PRO A 569 -19.72 -13.81 -3.84
C PRO A 569 -18.90 -13.80 -5.14
N ARG A 570 -19.48 -13.36 -6.27
CA ARG A 570 -18.83 -13.22 -7.58
C ARG A 570 -18.29 -11.82 -7.85
N GLU A 571 -18.60 -10.85 -6.97
CA GLU A 571 -18.14 -9.47 -7.11
C GLU A 571 -16.81 -9.20 -6.38
N GLY A 572 -16.14 -8.10 -6.71
CA GLY A 572 -14.96 -7.65 -5.95
C GLY A 572 -15.30 -7.22 -4.52
N GLY A 573 -14.35 -7.39 -3.59
CA GLY A 573 -14.52 -6.99 -2.17
C GLY A 573 -15.24 -8.02 -1.28
N VAL A 574 -15.48 -9.25 -1.77
CA VAL A 574 -16.15 -10.32 -1.01
C VAL A 574 -15.37 -10.72 0.24
N LYS A 575 -14.04 -10.80 0.16
CA LYS A 575 -13.20 -11.10 1.32
C LYS A 575 -13.36 -10.06 2.42
N ASP A 576 -13.29 -8.77 2.06
CA ASP A 576 -13.39 -7.69 3.04
C ASP A 576 -14.78 -7.68 3.67
N PHE A 577 -15.82 -7.89 2.88
CA PHE A 577 -17.18 -8.09 3.39
C PHE A 577 -17.25 -9.26 4.38
N ILE A 578 -16.68 -10.41 4.06
CA ILE A 578 -16.67 -11.56 4.98
C ILE A 578 -15.87 -11.24 6.24
N VAL A 579 -14.73 -10.55 6.15
CA VAL A 579 -13.92 -10.16 7.31
C VAL A 579 -14.70 -9.20 8.23
N ASP A 580 -15.32 -8.19 7.64
CA ASP A 580 -16.08 -7.18 8.37
C ASP A 580 -17.31 -7.80 9.04
N GLN A 581 -18.07 -8.59 8.28
CA GLN A 581 -19.30 -9.21 8.76
C GLN A 581 -19.06 -10.41 9.67
N SER A 582 -17.88 -11.02 9.65
CA SER A 582 -17.49 -12.14 10.54
C SER A 582 -16.67 -11.68 11.75
N ASN A 583 -16.68 -10.39 12.11
CA ASN A 583 -15.99 -9.91 13.30
C ASN A 583 -16.66 -10.45 14.58
N TRP A 584 -16.05 -11.46 15.19
CA TRP A 584 -16.63 -12.14 16.35
C TRP A 584 -16.92 -11.21 17.52
N ASN A 585 -16.11 -10.18 17.78
CA ASN A 585 -16.37 -9.26 18.89
C ASN A 585 -17.68 -8.48 18.72
N GLN A 586 -18.10 -8.21 17.47
CA GLN A 586 -19.38 -7.57 17.19
C GLN A 586 -20.51 -8.60 17.19
N LEU A 587 -20.32 -9.74 16.52
CA LEU A 587 -21.32 -10.81 16.45
C LEU A 587 -21.65 -11.39 17.82
N GLN A 588 -20.66 -11.47 18.72
CA GLN A 588 -20.84 -11.86 20.10
C GLN A 588 -21.77 -10.89 20.84
N LYS A 589 -21.62 -9.58 20.63
CA LYS A 589 -22.52 -8.58 21.22
C LYS A 589 -23.91 -8.62 20.60
N ASP A 590 -24.00 -8.78 19.29
CA ASP A 590 -25.29 -8.96 18.60
C ASP A 590 -26.05 -10.19 19.15
N TRP A 591 -25.33 -11.22 19.58
CA TRP A 591 -25.90 -12.37 20.28
C TRP A 591 -26.27 -12.05 21.74
N GLU A 592 -25.29 -11.63 22.55
CA GLU A 592 -25.40 -11.49 24.01
C GLU A 592 -26.29 -10.31 24.45
N ASP A 593 -26.24 -9.20 23.71
CA ASP A 593 -26.93 -7.96 24.07
C ASP A 593 -28.28 -7.79 23.37
N ILE A 594 -28.48 -8.46 22.22
CA ILE A 594 -29.68 -8.27 21.39
C ILE A 594 -30.46 -9.57 21.20
N THR A 595 -29.90 -10.54 20.49
CA THR A 595 -30.66 -11.71 20.00
C THR A 595 -31.12 -12.63 21.13
N ALA A 596 -30.21 -13.06 22.02
CA ALA A 596 -30.54 -13.98 23.10
C ALA A 596 -31.47 -13.34 24.16
N PRO A 597 -31.27 -12.08 24.60
CA PRO A 597 -32.21 -11.40 25.48
C PRO A 597 -33.59 -11.24 24.87
N TYR A 598 -33.67 -10.79 23.60
CA TYR A 598 -34.95 -10.64 22.90
C TYR A 598 -35.69 -11.98 22.79
N ALA A 599 -34.98 -13.06 22.45
CA ALA A 599 -35.59 -14.39 22.40
C ALA A 599 -36.13 -14.85 23.76
N LYS A 600 -35.37 -14.63 24.85
CA LYS A 600 -35.77 -14.98 26.22
C LYS A 600 -36.98 -14.17 26.69
N GLU A 601 -37.05 -12.89 26.36
CA GLU A 601 -38.23 -12.04 26.61
C GLU A 601 -39.49 -12.59 25.91
N HIS A 602 -39.30 -13.19 24.73
CA HIS A 602 -40.36 -13.84 23.95
C HIS A 602 -40.56 -15.32 24.31
N GLY A 603 -40.03 -15.77 25.45
CA GLY A 603 -40.31 -17.09 26.02
C GLY A 603 -39.31 -18.19 25.68
N ALA A 604 -38.21 -17.91 24.97
CA ALA A 604 -37.16 -18.90 24.71
C ALA A 604 -36.44 -19.32 26.01
N GLU A 605 -36.34 -20.63 26.25
CA GLU A 605 -35.56 -21.21 27.34
C GLU A 605 -34.33 -21.97 26.84
N THR A 606 -34.42 -22.49 25.62
CA THR A 606 -33.39 -23.29 24.98
C THR A 606 -33.24 -22.85 23.54
N PHE A 607 -32.06 -23.11 22.97
CA PHE A 607 -31.71 -22.65 21.65
C PHE A 607 -31.17 -23.77 20.77
N GLY A 608 -31.35 -23.60 19.46
CA GLY A 608 -30.65 -24.34 18.42
C GLY A 608 -30.23 -23.37 17.36
N ALA A 609 -29.16 -23.68 16.64
CA ALA A 609 -28.65 -22.82 15.57
C ALA A 609 -28.77 -23.56 14.24
N ILE A 610 -29.28 -22.87 13.22
CA ILE A 610 -29.23 -23.34 11.83
C ILE A 610 -28.57 -22.27 10.97
N GLY A 611 -27.77 -22.69 9.99
CA GLY A 611 -27.01 -21.77 9.16
C GLY A 611 -26.86 -22.26 7.73
N THR A 612 -26.89 -21.33 6.78
CA THR A 612 -26.67 -21.57 5.35
C THR A 612 -25.42 -20.83 4.89
N CYS A 613 -24.49 -21.50 4.20
CA CYS A 613 -23.27 -20.87 3.68
C CYS A 613 -22.49 -20.15 4.80
N TRP A 614 -22.44 -18.80 4.76
CA TRP A 614 -21.81 -17.96 5.77
C TRP A 614 -22.33 -18.23 7.17
N GLY A 615 -23.64 -18.48 7.31
CA GLY A 615 -24.27 -18.77 8.59
C GLY A 615 -23.71 -19.99 9.32
N SER A 616 -23.00 -20.90 8.64
CA SER A 616 -22.30 -22.00 9.31
C SER A 616 -21.20 -21.55 10.28
N TYR A 617 -20.57 -20.38 10.03
CA TYR A 617 -19.63 -19.76 10.97
C TYR A 617 -20.34 -19.38 12.28
N MET A 618 -21.50 -18.72 12.16
CA MET A 618 -22.33 -18.38 13.31
C MET A 618 -22.88 -19.62 14.03
N VAL A 619 -23.24 -20.69 13.31
CA VAL A 619 -23.69 -21.94 13.94
C VAL A 619 -22.64 -22.52 14.88
N LEU A 620 -21.37 -22.60 14.46
CA LEU A 620 -20.30 -23.09 15.32
C LEU A 620 -20.08 -22.16 16.52
N ARG A 621 -20.03 -20.85 16.28
CA ARG A 621 -19.87 -19.84 17.33
C ARG A 621 -20.97 -19.89 18.39
N LEU A 622 -22.23 -19.96 17.96
CA LEU A 622 -23.38 -20.04 18.87
C LEU A 622 -23.43 -21.39 19.59
N SER A 623 -23.05 -22.50 18.92
CA SER A 623 -23.04 -23.85 19.52
C SER A 623 -22.06 -24.02 20.68
N ALA A 624 -21.10 -23.09 20.86
CA ALA A 624 -20.22 -23.05 22.02
C ALA A 624 -20.91 -22.53 23.30
N TYR A 625 -22.08 -21.88 23.18
CA TYR A 625 -22.85 -21.44 24.33
C TYR A 625 -23.65 -22.59 24.95
N PRO A 626 -23.64 -22.77 26.29
CA PRO A 626 -24.34 -23.89 26.95
C PRO A 626 -25.85 -23.96 26.71
N GLU A 627 -26.48 -22.84 26.35
CA GLU A 627 -27.91 -22.73 26.08
C GLU A 627 -28.30 -23.18 24.66
N VAL A 628 -27.33 -23.31 23.75
CA VAL A 628 -27.51 -23.85 22.40
C VAL A 628 -27.29 -25.37 22.43
N LYS A 629 -28.31 -26.14 22.08
CA LYS A 629 -28.37 -27.60 22.25
C LYS A 629 -28.04 -28.39 20.99
N ALA A 630 -28.16 -27.78 19.82
CA ALA A 630 -27.87 -28.42 18.54
C ALA A 630 -27.55 -27.39 17.45
N GLY A 631 -26.59 -27.72 16.58
CA GLY A 631 -26.19 -26.91 15.42
C GLY A 631 -26.41 -27.62 14.09
N VAL A 632 -26.98 -26.92 13.10
CA VAL A 632 -27.22 -27.45 11.74
C VAL A 632 -26.58 -26.51 10.71
N SER A 633 -25.64 -27.01 9.92
CA SER A 633 -25.02 -26.26 8.83
C SER A 633 -25.38 -26.86 7.47
N MET A 634 -26.11 -26.10 6.66
CA MET A 634 -26.41 -26.39 5.26
C MET A 634 -25.38 -25.70 4.37
N HIS A 635 -24.79 -26.45 3.44
CA HIS A 635 -23.67 -25.99 2.60
C HIS A 635 -22.61 -25.21 3.38
N PRO A 636 -21.96 -25.81 4.40
CA PRO A 636 -21.10 -25.08 5.32
C PRO A 636 -19.90 -24.41 4.62
N SER A 637 -19.69 -23.13 4.96
CA SER A 637 -18.57 -22.29 4.51
C SER A 637 -17.59 -21.90 5.63
N HIS A 638 -17.83 -22.28 6.89
CA HIS A 638 -16.90 -22.01 7.99
C HIS A 638 -15.44 -22.42 7.72
N PRO A 639 -15.11 -23.48 6.95
CA PRO A 639 -13.71 -23.79 6.61
C PRO A 639 -13.06 -22.70 5.76
N ASN A 640 -13.85 -22.03 4.92
CA ASN A 640 -13.41 -20.93 4.08
C ASN A 640 -13.40 -19.60 4.85
N ILE A 641 -14.27 -19.43 5.86
CA ILE A 641 -14.41 -18.19 6.63
C ILE A 641 -13.37 -18.08 7.73
N ALA A 642 -13.16 -19.15 8.51
CA ALA A 642 -12.22 -19.18 9.63
C ALA A 642 -10.84 -18.59 9.27
N PRO A 643 -10.16 -19.04 8.19
CA PRO A 643 -8.86 -18.47 7.83
C PRO A 643 -8.93 -17.00 7.38
N LEU A 644 -10.07 -16.51 6.87
CA LEU A 644 -10.22 -15.11 6.46
C LEU A 644 -10.26 -14.16 7.67
N VAL A 645 -10.85 -14.60 8.78
CA VAL A 645 -10.88 -13.86 10.05
C VAL A 645 -9.74 -14.19 11.01
N GLU A 646 -8.67 -14.83 10.50
CA GLU A 646 -7.49 -15.23 11.28
C GLU A 646 -7.83 -16.21 12.42
N GLU A 647 -8.84 -17.06 12.22
CA GLU A 647 -9.26 -18.12 13.16
C GLU A 647 -8.98 -19.52 12.59
N SER A 648 -8.90 -20.51 13.48
CA SER A 648 -8.70 -21.90 13.11
C SER A 648 -10.03 -22.65 13.00
N GLU A 649 -10.28 -23.32 11.88
CA GLU A 649 -11.41 -24.26 11.74
C GLU A 649 -11.38 -25.32 12.84
N GLN A 650 -10.18 -25.82 13.17
CA GLN A 650 -10.00 -26.80 14.24
C GLN A 650 -10.45 -26.24 15.60
N GLU A 651 -10.07 -25.02 15.95
CA GLU A 651 -10.46 -24.41 17.25
C GLU A 651 -11.97 -24.18 17.32
N LEU A 652 -12.59 -23.75 16.22
CA LEU A 652 -14.05 -23.60 16.14
C LEU A 652 -14.78 -24.93 16.34
N LEU A 653 -14.25 -26.01 15.76
CA LEU A 653 -14.81 -27.36 15.92
C LEU A 653 -14.56 -27.90 17.34
N GLU A 654 -13.37 -27.70 17.90
CA GLU A 654 -13.04 -28.11 19.27
C GLU A 654 -13.94 -27.40 20.29
N ALA A 655 -14.29 -26.13 20.06
CA ALA A 655 -15.16 -25.34 20.92
C ALA A 655 -16.60 -25.87 21.01
N VAL A 656 -17.04 -26.69 20.05
CA VAL A 656 -18.40 -27.25 20.03
C VAL A 656 -18.44 -28.75 20.36
N VAL A 657 -17.32 -29.33 20.81
CA VAL A 657 -17.28 -30.71 21.31
C VAL A 657 -18.26 -30.87 22.47
N GLY A 658 -19.28 -31.70 22.28
CA GLY A 658 -20.35 -31.92 23.24
C GLY A 658 -21.70 -31.30 22.85
N THR A 659 -21.74 -30.42 21.84
CA THR A 659 -22.97 -29.89 21.26
C THR A 659 -23.21 -30.59 19.91
N PRO A 660 -24.25 -31.45 19.77
CA PRO A 660 -24.53 -32.17 18.53
C PRO A 660 -24.56 -31.27 17.28
N GLN A 661 -23.83 -31.66 16.24
CA GLN A 661 -23.76 -30.96 14.96
C GLN A 661 -24.32 -31.81 13.80
N LEU A 662 -24.98 -31.17 12.83
CA LEU A 662 -25.36 -31.76 11.54
C LEU A 662 -24.77 -30.92 10.40
N PHE A 663 -23.91 -31.54 9.59
CA PHE A 663 -23.42 -30.93 8.35
C PHE A 663 -24.12 -31.52 7.13
N MET A 664 -24.58 -30.64 6.26
CA MET A 664 -25.21 -30.99 4.98
C MET A 664 -24.42 -30.34 3.83
N PRO A 665 -23.29 -30.93 3.39
CA PRO A 665 -22.50 -30.40 2.30
C PRO A 665 -23.09 -30.72 0.92
N ALA A 666 -23.00 -29.76 0.00
CA ALA A 666 -23.19 -29.94 -1.44
C ALA A 666 -22.04 -30.72 -2.07
N GLY A 667 -22.25 -31.17 -3.32
CA GLY A 667 -21.18 -31.74 -4.13
C GLY A 667 -19.97 -30.82 -4.26
N SER A 668 -20.21 -29.51 -4.42
CA SER A 668 -19.22 -28.44 -4.55
C SER A 668 -18.48 -28.06 -3.27
N ASP A 669 -18.91 -28.53 -2.09
CA ASP A 669 -18.33 -28.07 -0.82
C ASP A 669 -17.00 -28.77 -0.50
N GLY A 670 -16.19 -28.11 0.36
CA GLY A 670 -14.86 -28.57 0.73
C GLY A 670 -14.83 -29.92 1.44
N GLN A 671 -13.69 -30.60 1.39
CA GLN A 671 -13.55 -31.94 1.99
C GLN A 671 -13.63 -31.93 3.52
N SER A 672 -13.34 -30.81 4.19
CA SER A 672 -13.30 -30.74 5.66
C SER A 672 -14.67 -30.99 6.32
N VAL A 673 -15.74 -30.65 5.62
CA VAL A 673 -17.15 -30.77 6.05
C VAL A 673 -17.83 -32.04 5.56
N LYS A 674 -17.11 -32.88 4.81
CA LYS A 674 -17.57 -34.17 4.26
C LYS A 674 -17.09 -35.34 5.13
N PRO A 675 -17.62 -36.56 4.94
CA PRO A 675 -17.18 -37.73 5.71
C PRO A 675 -15.66 -37.93 5.63
N GLY A 676 -15.04 -38.12 6.80
CA GLY A 676 -13.59 -38.26 6.94
C GLY A 676 -12.81 -36.94 6.93
N GLY A 677 -13.49 -35.81 6.75
CA GLY A 677 -12.94 -34.46 6.88
C GLY A 677 -12.64 -34.06 8.33
N LEU A 678 -12.12 -32.84 8.51
CA LEU A 678 -11.71 -32.31 9.82
C LEU A 678 -12.84 -32.33 10.84
N GLY A 679 -14.07 -32.00 10.43
CA GLY A 679 -15.26 -32.10 11.29
C GLY A 679 -15.45 -33.50 11.86
N SER A 680 -15.37 -34.54 11.01
CA SER A 680 -15.48 -35.94 11.47
C SER A 680 -14.35 -36.34 12.41
N GLN A 681 -13.14 -35.82 12.17
CA GLN A 681 -11.95 -36.15 12.97
C GLN A 681 -12.02 -35.55 14.38
N ILE A 682 -12.56 -34.33 14.52
CA ILE A 682 -12.63 -33.62 15.80
C ILE A 682 -13.90 -33.98 16.58
N LEU A 683 -15.06 -33.97 15.93
CA LEU A 683 -16.36 -34.11 16.61
C LEU A 683 -16.79 -35.58 16.79
N GLY A 684 -16.23 -36.51 16.00
CA GLY A 684 -16.56 -37.93 16.08
C GLY A 684 -18.07 -38.20 16.03
N ASP A 685 -18.59 -38.95 17.01
CA ASP A 685 -20.01 -39.30 17.13
C ASP A 685 -20.93 -38.08 17.37
N GLY A 686 -20.36 -36.93 17.75
CA GLY A 686 -21.09 -35.67 17.91
C GLY A 686 -21.47 -34.99 16.59
N LEU A 687 -20.98 -35.48 15.44
CA LEU A 687 -21.27 -34.93 14.12
C LEU A 687 -22.00 -35.95 13.23
N LYS A 688 -23.21 -35.58 12.78
CA LYS A 688 -23.90 -36.25 11.66
C LYS A 688 -23.57 -35.53 10.36
N ILE A 689 -23.26 -36.26 9.30
CA ILE A 689 -23.06 -35.70 7.96
C ILE A 689 -24.06 -36.34 6.99
N VAL A 690 -24.80 -35.51 6.24
CA VAL A 690 -25.71 -35.94 5.17
C VAL A 690 -25.32 -35.23 3.87
N GLU A 691 -24.73 -35.95 2.93
CA GLU A 691 -24.25 -35.36 1.67
C GLU A 691 -25.36 -35.17 0.63
N PHE A 692 -25.23 -34.08 -0.14
CA PHE A 692 -26.08 -33.73 -1.28
C PHE A 692 -25.21 -33.59 -2.54
N PRO A 693 -24.65 -34.71 -3.06
CA PRO A 693 -23.59 -34.67 -4.07
C PRO A 693 -24.03 -34.10 -5.43
N THR A 694 -25.33 -34.13 -5.74
CA THR A 694 -25.89 -33.58 -6.98
C THR A 694 -26.23 -32.09 -6.86
N MET A 695 -26.18 -31.53 -5.65
CA MET A 695 -26.55 -30.14 -5.39
C MET A 695 -25.31 -29.23 -5.42
N GLN A 696 -25.53 -27.98 -5.82
CA GLN A 696 -24.54 -26.90 -5.78
C GLN A 696 -24.72 -26.06 -4.52
N HIS A 697 -23.63 -25.50 -4.02
CA HIS A 697 -23.62 -24.61 -2.85
C HIS A 697 -24.69 -23.51 -2.94
N GLY A 698 -25.45 -23.31 -1.86
CA GLY A 698 -26.58 -22.39 -1.82
C GLY A 698 -27.96 -22.97 -2.17
N TRP A 699 -28.05 -24.25 -2.58
CA TRP A 699 -29.31 -24.82 -3.11
C TRP A 699 -30.51 -24.70 -2.17
N THR A 700 -30.32 -24.76 -0.84
CA THR A 700 -31.43 -24.73 0.12
C THR A 700 -32.18 -23.40 0.09
N ALA A 701 -31.45 -22.28 0.15
CA ALA A 701 -32.02 -20.94 0.18
C ALA A 701 -32.22 -20.31 -1.21
N ARG A 702 -31.50 -20.78 -2.24
CA ARG A 702 -31.39 -20.07 -3.53
C ARG A 702 -31.59 -20.94 -4.78
N GLY A 703 -31.69 -22.27 -4.63
CA GLY A 703 -31.90 -23.17 -5.76
C GLY A 703 -33.26 -22.98 -6.46
N ASP A 704 -33.33 -23.25 -7.76
CA ASP A 704 -34.58 -23.15 -8.52
C ASP A 704 -35.51 -24.36 -8.24
N LEU A 705 -36.67 -24.11 -7.60
CA LEU A 705 -37.64 -25.17 -7.28
C LEU A 705 -38.49 -25.61 -8.48
N SER A 706 -38.40 -24.94 -9.63
CA SER A 706 -39.00 -25.47 -10.87
C SER A 706 -38.31 -26.77 -11.32
N ASN A 707 -37.08 -27.00 -10.83
CA ASN A 707 -36.39 -28.27 -10.97
C ASN A 707 -36.83 -29.24 -9.85
N PRO A 708 -37.49 -30.37 -10.20
CA PRO A 708 -38.01 -31.32 -9.22
C PRO A 708 -36.92 -31.99 -8.39
N ASP A 709 -35.70 -32.11 -8.90
CA ASP A 709 -34.58 -32.67 -8.13
C ASP A 709 -34.14 -31.69 -7.04
N ILE A 710 -34.10 -30.38 -7.34
CA ILE A 710 -33.76 -29.37 -6.35
C ILE A 710 -34.87 -29.27 -5.30
N GLU A 711 -36.14 -29.22 -5.72
CA GLU A 711 -37.28 -29.19 -4.80
C GLU A 711 -37.24 -30.37 -3.81
N LYS A 712 -37.01 -31.58 -4.33
CA LYS A 712 -36.91 -32.79 -3.52
C LYS A 712 -35.76 -32.72 -2.51
N GLU A 713 -34.57 -32.28 -2.93
CA GLU A 713 -33.41 -32.23 -2.05
C GLU A 713 -33.50 -31.06 -1.03
N VAL A 714 -34.15 -29.94 -1.36
CA VAL A 714 -34.49 -28.89 -0.39
C VAL A 714 -35.41 -29.44 0.69
N LYS A 715 -36.48 -30.16 0.31
CA LYS A 715 -37.39 -30.79 1.25
C LYS A 715 -36.65 -31.80 2.15
N ARG A 716 -35.81 -32.65 1.56
CA ARG A 716 -35.00 -33.62 2.29
C ARG A 716 -34.06 -32.96 3.30
N ALA A 717 -33.40 -31.86 2.93
CA ALA A 717 -32.53 -31.12 3.84
C ALA A 717 -33.30 -30.56 5.05
N MET A 718 -34.51 -30.05 4.84
CA MET A 718 -35.38 -29.58 5.93
C MET A 718 -35.90 -30.71 6.81
N ASP A 719 -36.27 -31.85 6.22
CA ASP A 719 -36.70 -33.05 6.97
C ASP A 719 -35.57 -33.58 7.86
N GLU A 720 -34.32 -33.60 7.36
CA GLU A 720 -33.13 -33.99 8.13
C GLU A 720 -32.84 -33.00 9.28
N ALA A 721 -32.93 -31.69 9.03
CA ALA A 721 -32.75 -30.67 10.06
C ALA A 721 -33.80 -30.79 11.17
N LEU A 722 -35.07 -30.97 10.81
CA LEU A 722 -36.17 -31.17 11.76
C LEU A 722 -36.00 -32.45 12.58
N ALA A 723 -35.65 -33.57 11.93
CA ALA A 723 -35.39 -34.82 12.63
C ALA A 723 -34.21 -34.66 13.60
N PHE A 724 -33.16 -33.93 13.20
CA PHE A 724 -32.00 -33.68 14.03
C PHE A 724 -32.32 -32.82 15.26
N PHE A 725 -33.05 -31.71 15.09
CA PHE A 725 -33.49 -30.89 16.23
C PHE A 725 -34.38 -31.68 17.18
N ASN A 726 -35.38 -32.42 16.68
CA ASN A 726 -36.25 -33.23 17.54
C ASN A 726 -35.52 -34.32 18.34
N ALA A 727 -34.43 -34.86 17.81
CA ALA A 727 -33.66 -35.91 18.47
C ALA A 727 -32.69 -35.38 19.54
N ASN A 728 -32.19 -34.15 19.37
CA ASN A 728 -31.11 -33.61 20.20
C ASN A 728 -31.57 -32.49 21.13
N TRP A 729 -32.86 -32.11 21.07
CA TRP A 729 -33.40 -30.99 21.83
C TRP A 729 -34.91 -31.06 22.05
#